data_AF-A0A6A5UM27-F1
#
_entry.id   AF-A0A6A5UM27-F1
#
_cell.length_a   1.000
_cell.length_b   1.000
_cell.length_c   1.000
_cell.angle_alpha   90.00
_cell.angle_beta   90.00
_cell.angle_gamma   90.00
#
_symmetry.space_group_name_H-M   'P 1'
#
loop_
_entity.id
_entity.type
_entity.pdbx_description
1 polymer ?
#
loop_
_entity_poly.entity_id
_entity_poly.type
_entity_poly.pdbx_seq_one_letter_code
_entity_poly.pdbx_strand_id
1 'polypeptide(L)'
;MPLYFPPTFHTTKRPSQPPRLSHTDLPFSELPKRSNVACYTCRRRHVKCDMILPHCAKCGKKGVACLGYQRPLRWANGVAVRGRLKGKSQPVVDAAYTGITVSDTRNSTPKVNSSALQEVVHFGLHATEFCGDDFVGNDADFLELISYHNSIICAEHISWEQSRFIIRKIASLSQETVWRLPRDIVNGILGNAALHRAARNPGDRSSEQLALKTKNKVLQGINRLIQDPEMRRQDILFCCIILLFAMDVMEYGNCRWDIHFLGAMDVMATFGGIERFATHHPHLRLLLAQKSYFETMCLVLSPIPLTKPKQASRRVVETLCYDPDVRRAYFISFPPRLTLIVYDIGVCAQNIFFNDWTAIAKGYGRDKILADVLSFQPEDGVRSFRETYYVHTEVTEARLHALTLINTALKGAVIILALRYLYFGLPHLAPGQQVHQPPVLHEHFYPDSATDFHTSDLWDNRYDIHNKAFSELSTSFFALEGELHDGCIRYVLVPLFILALVSRPGSAERALCLSYFGRFKKGTVKGSVLTHDGTHAICSPVGGHALDFDIPWDTLDEYSNQVERDKREGGVCADRSQCKNSAPEWNWWHMLKHLNLKFVWPVTSGSMHLELGSEFWAFSVLSSVITEECFEAWMQPPIFS
;
A
#
# COMPACT_ATOMS: atom_id res chain seq x y z
N MET A 1 -8.11 -64.10 69.02
CA MET A 1 -7.01 -63.18 68.69
C MET A 1 -5.92 -63.95 67.97
N PRO A 2 -5.30 -63.42 66.90
CA PRO A 2 -5.93 -63.11 65.61
C PRO A 2 -5.36 -63.95 64.46
N LEU A 3 -6.15 -63.97 63.39
CA LEU A 3 -5.87 -64.45 62.04
C LEU A 3 -4.71 -63.70 61.39
N TYR A 4 -3.88 -64.38 60.60
CA TYR A 4 -3.30 -63.82 59.37
C TYR A 4 -2.93 -64.96 58.41
N PHE A 5 -3.74 -65.15 57.37
CA PHE A 5 -3.45 -66.01 56.23
C PHE A 5 -2.70 -65.20 55.15
N PRO A 6 -1.58 -65.69 54.59
CA PRO A 6 -0.95 -65.09 53.43
C PRO A 6 -1.71 -65.48 52.15
N PRO A 7 -1.93 -64.55 51.20
CA PRO A 7 -2.72 -64.82 50.01
C PRO A 7 -1.91 -65.55 48.92
N THR A 8 -2.51 -66.63 48.43
CA THR A 8 -2.21 -67.31 47.16
C THR A 8 -2.55 -66.42 45.97
N PHE A 9 -1.60 -66.16 45.08
CA PHE A 9 -1.88 -65.55 43.77
C PHE A 9 -2.01 -66.63 42.68
N HIS A 10 -3.20 -66.70 42.11
CA HIS A 10 -3.54 -67.49 40.94
C HIS A 10 -2.77 -67.02 39.70
N THR A 11 -2.17 -67.96 38.98
CA THR A 11 -1.70 -67.77 37.60
C THR A 11 -2.89 -67.73 36.64
N THR A 12 -3.27 -66.54 36.16
CA THR A 12 -4.19 -66.39 35.03
C THR A 12 -3.39 -66.13 33.75
N LYS A 13 -3.62 -66.99 32.76
CA LYS A 13 -3.00 -66.98 31.43
C LYS A 13 -3.32 -65.68 30.69
N ARG A 14 -2.32 -65.12 30.02
CA ARG A 14 -2.42 -63.94 29.13
C ARG A 14 -3.35 -64.27 27.94
N PRO A 15 -4.29 -63.38 27.55
CA PRO A 15 -5.05 -63.56 26.32
C PRO A 15 -4.13 -63.51 25.09
N SER A 16 -4.33 -64.44 24.16
CA SER A 16 -3.67 -64.49 22.86
C SER A 16 -3.94 -63.22 22.05
N GLN A 17 -2.88 -62.65 21.45
CA GLN A 17 -2.99 -61.51 20.54
C GLN A 17 -3.83 -61.86 19.31
N PRO A 18 -4.67 -60.93 18.79
CA PRO A 18 -5.31 -61.11 17.50
C PRO A 18 -4.27 -61.08 16.37
N PRO A 19 -4.51 -61.78 15.25
CA PRO A 19 -3.53 -61.89 14.17
C PRO A 19 -3.24 -60.53 13.54
N ARG A 20 -1.96 -60.32 13.23
CA ARG A 20 -1.42 -59.12 12.61
C ARG A 20 -1.88 -59.07 11.15
N LEU A 21 -2.81 -58.18 10.82
CA LEU A 21 -3.23 -57.92 9.44
C LEU A 21 -2.04 -57.44 8.61
N SER A 22 -1.74 -58.15 7.51
CA SER A 22 -0.74 -57.79 6.50
C SER A 22 -1.26 -56.68 5.59
N HIS A 23 -0.41 -55.70 5.32
CA HIS A 23 -0.69 -54.48 4.54
C HIS A 23 -0.78 -54.69 3.01
N THR A 24 -1.50 -55.70 2.53
CA THR A 24 -1.55 -55.98 1.07
C THR A 24 -2.91 -55.88 0.39
N ASP A 25 -4.03 -55.68 1.10
CA ASP A 25 -5.35 -55.65 0.44
C ASP A 25 -6.27 -54.52 0.94
N LEU A 26 -5.82 -53.25 0.87
CA LEU A 26 -6.71 -52.09 1.02
C LEU A 26 -6.70 -51.25 -0.27
N PRO A 27 -7.87 -50.76 -0.73
CA PRO A 27 -7.98 -49.96 -1.94
C PRO A 27 -7.13 -48.68 -1.84
N PHE A 28 -6.54 -48.26 -2.97
CA PHE A 28 -5.57 -47.15 -3.09
C PHE A 28 -6.06 -45.78 -2.57
N SER A 29 -7.34 -45.65 -2.18
CA SER A 29 -7.97 -44.42 -1.68
C SER A 29 -7.79 -44.14 -0.18
N GLU A 30 -7.18 -45.03 0.61
CA GLU A 30 -7.10 -44.88 2.09
C GLU A 30 -5.67 -44.93 2.67
N LEU A 31 -4.63 -44.58 1.91
CA LEU A 31 -3.30 -44.43 2.49
C LEU A 31 -3.23 -43.12 3.31
N PRO A 32 -2.82 -43.16 4.60
CA PRO A 32 -2.73 -41.96 5.42
C PRO A 32 -1.67 -41.01 4.86
N LYS A 33 -2.08 -39.77 4.54
CA LYS A 33 -1.20 -38.70 4.08
C LYS A 33 -0.02 -38.51 5.05
N ARG A 34 1.19 -38.34 4.50
CA ARG A 34 2.43 -38.20 5.29
C ARG A 34 3.05 -36.83 5.11
N SER A 35 3.62 -36.29 6.19
CA SER A 35 4.47 -35.11 6.16
C SER A 35 5.88 -35.46 5.68
N ASN A 36 6.54 -34.53 5.00
CA ASN A 36 7.96 -34.64 4.65
C ASN A 36 8.91 -34.38 5.83
N VAL A 37 8.37 -33.99 7.00
CA VAL A 37 9.16 -33.73 8.20
C VAL A 37 8.58 -34.44 9.42
N ALA A 38 9.44 -34.71 10.42
CA ALA A 38 9.00 -35.21 11.71
C ALA A 38 8.22 -34.13 12.50
N CYS A 39 7.16 -34.54 13.19
CA CYS A 39 6.37 -33.63 14.03
C CYS A 39 7.24 -32.98 15.11
N TYR A 40 6.90 -31.76 15.53
CA TYR A 40 7.69 -30.98 16.47
C TYR A 40 7.84 -31.68 17.82
N THR A 41 6.81 -32.37 18.31
CA THR A 41 6.90 -33.18 19.55
C THR A 41 7.91 -34.30 19.42
N CYS A 42 7.89 -35.07 18.31
CA CYS A 42 8.86 -36.15 18.09
C CYS A 42 10.28 -35.61 17.89
N ARG A 43 10.41 -34.51 17.15
CA ARG A 43 11.69 -33.82 16.94
C ARG A 43 12.29 -33.33 18.26
N ARG A 44 11.50 -32.68 19.12
CA ARG A 44 11.95 -32.22 20.45
C ARG A 44 12.31 -33.37 21.39
N ARG A 45 11.65 -34.52 21.24
CA ARG A 45 11.91 -35.73 22.04
C ARG A 45 13.01 -36.62 21.45
N HIS A 46 13.61 -36.23 20.32
CA HIS A 46 14.58 -37.02 19.56
C HIS A 46 14.11 -38.46 19.27
N VAL A 47 12.84 -38.64 18.88
CA VAL A 47 12.30 -39.94 18.48
C VAL A 47 11.86 -39.93 17.01
N LYS A 48 12.04 -41.06 16.32
CA LYS A 48 11.63 -41.22 14.91
C LYS A 48 10.10 -41.07 14.78
N CYS A 49 9.66 -40.08 14.02
CA CYS A 49 8.24 -39.83 13.73
C CYS A 49 7.75 -40.77 12.61
N ASP A 50 6.50 -41.20 12.69
CA ASP A 50 5.81 -41.93 11.61
C ASP A 50 5.24 -41.00 10.53
N MET A 51 5.26 -39.68 10.79
CA MET A 51 4.91 -38.60 9.86
C MET A 51 3.45 -38.63 9.37
N ILE A 52 2.58 -39.41 10.01
CA ILE A 52 1.15 -39.50 9.68
C ILE A 52 0.43 -38.20 10.02
N LEU A 53 -0.29 -37.62 9.07
CA LEU A 53 -1.12 -36.42 9.27
C LEU A 53 -2.52 -36.81 9.80
N PRO A 54 -3.18 -35.96 10.61
CA PRO A 54 -2.71 -34.67 11.17
C PRO A 54 -1.83 -34.83 12.42
N HIS A 55 -1.88 -35.99 13.07
CA HIS A 55 -1.10 -36.28 14.28
C HIS A 55 -0.35 -37.59 14.16
N CYS A 56 0.89 -37.58 14.65
CA CYS A 56 1.77 -38.73 14.64
C CYS A 56 1.21 -39.85 15.55
N ALA A 57 1.08 -41.08 15.06
CA ALA A 57 0.53 -42.18 15.86
C ALA A 57 1.45 -42.54 17.04
N LYS A 58 2.76 -42.29 16.92
CA LYS A 58 3.70 -42.41 18.05
C LYS A 58 3.40 -41.44 19.19
N CYS A 59 2.87 -40.26 18.89
CA CYS A 59 2.49 -39.24 19.86
C CYS A 59 1.24 -39.70 20.61
N GLY A 60 0.22 -40.15 19.85
CA GLY A 60 -1.01 -40.72 20.39
C GLY A 60 -0.79 -41.96 21.25
N LYS A 61 -0.02 -42.94 20.77
CA LYS A 61 0.31 -44.17 21.53
C LYS A 61 1.03 -43.90 22.85
N LYS A 62 1.77 -42.79 22.93
CA LYS A 62 2.51 -42.42 24.14
C LYS A 62 1.74 -41.43 25.02
N GLY A 63 0.50 -41.09 24.67
CA GLY A 63 -0.34 -40.17 25.42
C GLY A 63 0.21 -38.75 25.49
N VAL A 64 1.03 -38.31 24.53
CA VAL A 64 1.56 -36.94 24.50
C VAL A 64 0.94 -36.13 23.37
N ALA A 65 0.64 -34.87 23.64
CA ALA A 65 0.10 -33.94 22.64
C ALA A 65 1.07 -33.78 21.45
N CYS A 66 0.56 -34.01 20.24
CA CYS A 66 1.31 -33.81 19.00
C CYS A 66 1.19 -32.35 18.57
N LEU A 67 2.27 -31.57 18.73
CA LEU A 67 2.33 -30.14 18.40
C LEU A 67 2.42 -29.87 16.88
N GLY A 68 1.93 -30.81 16.06
CA GLY A 68 1.95 -30.71 14.61
C GLY A 68 3.35 -30.81 13.99
N TYR A 69 3.41 -30.56 12.69
CA TYR A 69 4.60 -30.70 11.84
C TYR A 69 5.37 -29.41 11.63
N GLN A 70 4.78 -28.29 12.03
CA GLN A 70 5.39 -26.98 12.02
C GLN A 70 6.05 -26.66 13.37
N ARG A 71 7.02 -25.74 13.37
CA ARG A 71 7.66 -25.28 14.60
C ARG A 71 6.72 -24.31 15.33
N PRO A 72 6.29 -24.59 16.57
CA PRO A 72 5.47 -23.67 17.33
C PRO A 72 6.18 -22.33 17.53
N LEU A 73 5.43 -21.25 17.34
CA LEU A 73 5.88 -19.90 17.65
C LEU A 73 6.22 -19.81 19.14
N ARG A 74 7.32 -19.13 19.46
CA ARG A 74 7.73 -18.85 20.84
C ARG A 74 7.87 -17.35 20.97
N TRP A 75 7.16 -16.78 21.95
CA TRP A 75 7.38 -15.40 22.37
C TRP A 75 8.81 -15.26 22.90
N ALA A 76 9.53 -14.27 22.37
CA ALA A 76 10.87 -13.93 22.80
C ALA A 76 10.88 -12.48 23.28
N ASN A 77 11.72 -12.19 24.28
CA ASN A 77 11.97 -10.82 24.75
C ASN A 77 12.88 -10.08 23.76
N GLY A 78 12.49 -10.04 22.48
CA GLY A 78 13.23 -9.38 21.40
C GLY A 78 12.86 -9.90 20.00
N VAL A 79 13.32 -9.18 18.98
CA VAL A 79 13.03 -9.36 17.54
C VAL A 79 13.51 -10.69 16.99
N ALA A 80 14.50 -11.31 17.63
CA ALA A 80 14.89 -12.68 17.34
C ALA A 80 15.12 -13.48 18.63
N VAL A 81 14.90 -14.80 18.57
CA VAL A 81 15.23 -15.73 19.67
C VAL A 81 16.74 -16.07 19.66
N ARG A 82 17.39 -15.90 18.50
CA ARG A 82 18.78 -16.31 18.21
C ARG A 82 19.40 -15.36 17.19
N GLY A 83 20.72 -15.32 17.12
CA GLY A 83 21.46 -14.44 16.19
C GLY A 83 21.65 -13.01 16.71
N ARG A 84 22.18 -12.13 15.86
CA ARG A 84 22.60 -10.76 16.21
C ARG A 84 21.48 -9.90 16.79
N LEU A 85 20.23 -10.19 16.44
CA LEU A 85 19.04 -9.46 16.88
C LEU A 85 18.39 -10.05 18.15
N LYS A 86 19.03 -11.01 18.82
CA LYS A 86 18.51 -11.58 20.06
C LYS A 86 18.46 -10.53 21.17
N GLY A 87 17.30 -10.39 21.83
CA GLY A 87 17.12 -9.45 22.94
C GLY A 87 16.97 -7.98 22.53
N LYS A 88 16.96 -7.68 21.22
CA LYS A 88 16.72 -6.32 20.69
C LYS A 88 15.22 -6.09 20.55
N SER A 89 14.71 -4.94 20.96
CA SER A 89 13.28 -4.60 20.86
C SER A 89 12.84 -4.10 19.48
N GLN A 90 13.79 -3.73 18.61
CA GLN A 90 13.51 -3.18 17.27
C GLN A 90 14.35 -3.87 16.17
N PRO A 91 13.74 -4.22 15.03
CA PRO A 91 14.46 -4.80 13.90
C PRO A 91 15.36 -3.73 13.28
N VAL A 92 16.67 -3.96 13.31
CA VAL A 92 17.62 -3.14 12.55
C VAL A 92 17.47 -3.54 11.09
N VAL A 93 16.91 -2.66 10.27
CA VAL A 93 16.92 -2.82 8.81
C VAL A 93 18.34 -2.49 8.36
N ASP A 94 19.16 -3.51 8.11
CA ASP A 94 20.49 -3.29 7.54
C ASP A 94 20.32 -2.67 6.14
N ALA A 95 20.88 -1.48 5.95
CA ALA A 95 20.90 -0.76 4.67
C ALA A 95 21.58 -1.54 3.51
N ALA A 96 22.13 -2.72 3.79
CA ALA A 96 22.75 -3.61 2.82
C ALA A 96 21.73 -4.43 1.99
N TYR A 97 20.47 -4.58 2.42
CA TYR A 97 19.49 -5.35 1.65
C TYR A 97 19.00 -4.62 0.39
N THR A 98 19.18 -3.29 0.29
CA THR A 98 18.86 -2.50 -0.91
C THR A 98 19.97 -2.50 -1.97
N GLY A 99 21.14 -3.10 -1.70
CA GLY A 99 22.32 -3.04 -2.57
C GLY A 99 22.53 -4.23 -3.54
N ILE A 100 21.77 -5.32 -3.41
CA ILE A 100 22.04 -6.56 -4.17
C ILE A 100 21.48 -6.53 -5.61
N THR A 101 20.57 -5.60 -5.95
CA THR A 101 19.87 -5.61 -7.24
C THR A 101 20.50 -4.79 -8.38
N VAL A 102 21.69 -4.20 -8.21
CA VAL A 102 22.20 -3.20 -9.17
C VAL A 102 23.46 -3.63 -9.96
N SER A 103 24.17 -4.70 -9.59
CA SER A 103 25.51 -4.93 -10.17
C SER A 103 25.61 -5.94 -11.32
N ASP A 104 24.65 -6.85 -11.54
CA ASP A 104 24.89 -8.06 -12.38
C ASP A 104 24.01 -8.23 -13.63
N THR A 105 23.35 -7.20 -14.15
CA THR A 105 22.45 -7.33 -15.31
C THR A 105 23.02 -6.88 -16.66
N ARG A 106 24.35 -6.79 -16.84
CA ARG A 106 24.90 -6.32 -18.12
C ARG A 106 25.41 -7.35 -19.11
N ASN A 107 25.55 -8.64 -18.78
CA ASN A 107 25.80 -9.67 -19.80
C ASN A 107 25.57 -11.07 -19.23
N SER A 108 24.36 -11.61 -19.36
CA SER A 108 24.06 -13.05 -19.43
C SER A 108 22.55 -13.26 -19.50
N THR A 109 22.06 -13.90 -20.57
CA THR A 109 20.74 -14.53 -20.59
C THR A 109 20.65 -15.57 -19.47
N PRO A 110 19.75 -15.46 -18.48
CA PRO A 110 19.66 -16.47 -17.45
C PRO A 110 18.80 -17.64 -17.96
N LYS A 111 19.46 -18.76 -18.26
CA LYS A 111 18.84 -20.07 -18.07
C LYS A 111 18.49 -20.18 -16.59
N VAL A 112 17.21 -20.31 -16.28
CA VAL A 112 16.70 -20.48 -14.92
C VAL A 112 17.21 -21.83 -14.38
N ASN A 113 18.34 -21.80 -13.67
CA ASN A 113 18.81 -22.95 -12.90
C ASN A 113 18.11 -22.95 -11.54
N SER A 114 17.61 -24.13 -11.17
CA SER A 114 16.65 -24.40 -10.10
C SER A 114 17.13 -24.20 -8.64
N SER A 115 18.12 -23.33 -8.36
CA SER A 115 18.71 -23.26 -7.01
C SER A 115 18.09 -22.19 -6.09
N ALA A 116 17.49 -21.11 -6.62
CA ALA A 116 16.82 -20.10 -5.79
C ALA A 116 15.56 -20.67 -5.09
N LEU A 117 14.87 -21.62 -5.74
CA LEU A 117 13.76 -22.36 -5.14
C LEU A 117 14.25 -23.36 -4.07
N GLN A 118 15.49 -23.87 -4.18
CA GLN A 118 16.08 -24.80 -3.20
C GLN A 118 16.58 -24.10 -1.92
N GLU A 119 17.01 -22.83 -1.99
CA GLU A 119 17.39 -22.05 -0.80
C GLU A 119 16.18 -21.68 0.08
N VAL A 120 15.01 -21.42 -0.51
CA VAL A 120 13.75 -21.18 0.22
C VAL A 120 13.26 -22.46 0.93
N VAL A 121 13.50 -23.63 0.32
CA VAL A 121 13.21 -24.94 0.92
C VAL A 121 14.12 -25.24 2.13
N HIS A 122 15.33 -24.67 2.21
CA HIS A 122 16.25 -24.90 3.33
C HIS A 122 15.85 -24.14 4.61
N PHE A 123 15.09 -23.04 4.51
CA PHE A 123 14.54 -22.30 5.66
C PHE A 123 13.24 -22.88 6.25
N GLY A 124 12.83 -24.08 5.83
CA GLY A 124 11.94 -24.95 6.61
C GLY A 124 10.45 -24.64 6.54
N LEU A 125 9.95 -24.23 5.36
CA LEU A 125 8.53 -24.06 5.10
C LEU A 125 8.05 -25.16 4.15
N HIS A 126 7.76 -26.34 4.70
CA HIS A 126 7.06 -27.37 3.93
C HIS A 126 5.57 -27.03 3.84
N ALA A 127 5.07 -27.04 2.61
CA ALA A 127 3.66 -27.03 2.26
C ALA A 127 2.88 -28.06 3.10
N THR A 128 1.70 -27.67 3.58
CA THR A 128 0.70 -28.59 4.13
C THR A 128 -0.65 -28.28 3.49
N GLU A 129 -1.14 -29.22 2.69
CA GLU A 129 -2.55 -29.35 2.33
C GLU A 129 -3.41 -29.61 3.59
N PHE A 130 -4.57 -28.94 3.60
CA PHE A 130 -5.71 -28.93 4.53
C PHE A 130 -5.85 -30.05 5.59
N CYS A 131 -6.15 -29.65 6.84
CA CYS A 131 -7.36 -30.04 7.58
C CYS A 131 -7.56 -29.10 8.80
N GLY A 132 -8.81 -28.98 9.28
CA GLY A 132 -9.32 -28.02 10.28
C GLY A 132 -8.57 -27.87 11.62
N ASP A 133 -9.00 -26.86 12.37
CA ASP A 133 -8.33 -26.09 13.44
C ASP A 133 -7.32 -25.05 12.91
N ASP A 134 -7.43 -23.76 13.20
CA ASP A 134 -8.30 -23.08 14.16
C ASP A 134 -8.23 -21.58 13.87
N PHE A 135 -9.32 -20.84 14.02
CA PHE A 135 -9.21 -19.39 14.24
C PHE A 135 -8.52 -19.16 15.60
N VAL A 136 -8.24 -17.93 16.02
CA VAL A 136 -7.32 -17.64 17.14
C VAL A 136 -7.68 -18.42 18.42
N GLY A 137 -7.04 -19.56 18.68
CA GLY A 137 -6.96 -20.25 19.98
C GLY A 137 -8.27 -20.60 20.73
N ASN A 138 -9.44 -20.13 20.32
CA ASN A 138 -10.75 -20.32 20.94
C ASN A 138 -11.86 -19.77 20.01
N ASP A 139 -13.01 -20.44 19.90
CA ASP A 139 -14.18 -19.97 19.12
C ASP A 139 -14.69 -18.59 19.58
N ALA A 140 -14.42 -18.24 20.84
CA ALA A 140 -14.78 -16.95 21.43
C ALA A 140 -14.09 -15.77 20.72
N ASP A 141 -12.77 -15.83 20.50
CA ASP A 141 -12.01 -14.75 19.85
C ASP A 141 -12.46 -14.54 18.40
N PHE A 142 -12.92 -15.61 17.74
CA PHE A 142 -13.47 -15.55 16.38
C PHE A 142 -14.79 -14.77 16.33
N LEU A 143 -15.73 -15.15 17.19
CA LEU A 143 -17.04 -14.52 17.28
C LEU A 143 -16.91 -13.06 17.75
N GLU A 144 -15.98 -12.79 18.67
CA GLU A 144 -15.71 -11.44 19.14
C GLU A 144 -15.18 -10.55 18.02
N LEU A 145 -14.23 -11.02 17.19
CA LEU A 145 -13.74 -10.24 16.06
C LEU A 145 -14.78 -10.04 14.95
N ILE A 146 -15.66 -11.01 14.71
CA ILE A 146 -16.81 -10.82 13.79
C ILE A 146 -17.75 -9.75 14.34
N SER A 147 -18.08 -9.83 15.63
CA SER A 147 -18.91 -8.82 16.30
C SER A 147 -18.27 -7.44 16.22
N TYR A 148 -16.97 -7.34 16.49
CA TYR A 148 -16.21 -6.10 16.39
C TYR A 148 -16.17 -5.54 14.96
N HIS A 149 -15.96 -6.39 13.95
CA HIS A 149 -16.03 -5.98 12.54
C HIS A 149 -17.40 -5.40 12.19
N ASN A 150 -18.48 -6.09 12.55
CA ASN A 150 -19.84 -5.66 12.20
C ASN A 150 -20.28 -4.40 12.97
N SER A 151 -19.95 -4.31 14.26
CA SER A 151 -20.42 -3.22 15.14
C SER A 151 -19.51 -2.00 15.16
N ILE A 152 -18.23 -2.14 14.80
CA ILE A 152 -17.27 -1.04 14.80
C ILE A 152 -16.79 -0.75 13.39
N ILE A 153 -16.14 -1.70 12.69
CA ILE A 153 -15.53 -1.45 11.36
C ILE A 153 -16.60 -1.08 10.31
N CYS A 154 -17.73 -1.79 10.29
CA CYS A 154 -18.82 -1.55 9.34
C CYS A 154 -19.70 -0.37 9.74
N ALA A 155 -19.93 -0.18 11.04
CA ALA A 155 -20.81 0.83 11.59
C ALA A 155 -20.12 2.16 11.90
N GLU A 156 -18.80 2.28 11.63
CA GLU A 156 -18.09 3.55 11.68
C GLU A 156 -18.64 4.47 10.59
N HIS A 157 -19.74 5.13 10.96
CA HIS A 157 -20.37 6.19 10.22
C HIS A 157 -19.50 7.42 10.36
N ILE A 158 -19.11 7.99 9.21
CA ILE A 158 -18.48 9.31 9.20
C ILE A 158 -19.49 10.30 9.73
N SER A 159 -19.24 10.74 10.94
CA SER A 159 -20.13 11.56 11.77
C SER A 159 -20.10 13.03 11.34
N TRP A 160 -20.16 13.30 10.04
CA TRP A 160 -20.31 14.65 9.49
C TRP A 160 -21.41 14.70 8.44
N GLU A 161 -22.43 15.51 8.70
CA GLU A 161 -23.51 15.84 7.76
C GLU A 161 -23.01 16.44 6.42
N GLN A 162 -21.73 16.84 6.35
CA GLN A 162 -21.09 17.33 5.13
C GLN A 162 -20.42 16.23 4.30
N SER A 163 -20.28 14.99 4.80
CA SER A 163 -19.70 13.86 4.05
C SER A 163 -20.73 13.11 3.20
N ARG A 164 -21.79 13.80 2.74
CA ARG A 164 -22.84 13.24 1.85
C ARG A 164 -22.32 12.74 0.51
N PHE A 165 -21.02 12.91 0.24
CA PHE A 165 -20.42 12.80 -1.09
C PHE A 165 -19.66 11.50 -1.33
N ILE A 166 -19.37 10.71 -0.28
CA ILE A 166 -18.57 9.50 -0.38
C ILE A 166 -19.30 8.35 0.30
N ILE A 167 -19.51 7.26 -0.44
CA ILE A 167 -20.26 6.09 0.01
C ILE A 167 -19.27 5.04 0.52
N ARG A 168 -19.05 4.98 1.84
CA ARG A 168 -18.28 3.90 2.48
C ARG A 168 -19.22 2.76 2.87
N LYS A 169 -19.17 1.67 2.10
CA LYS A 169 -19.93 0.45 2.37
C LYS A 169 -18.97 -0.72 2.53
N ILE A 170 -18.55 -0.96 3.77
CA ILE A 170 -17.81 -2.18 4.14
C ILE A 170 -18.84 -3.26 4.44
N ALA A 171 -18.75 -4.40 3.75
CA ALA A 171 -19.68 -5.50 3.90
C ALA A 171 -19.57 -6.16 5.28
N SER A 172 -20.73 -6.45 5.86
CA SER A 172 -20.83 -7.14 7.14
C SER A 172 -20.60 -8.65 6.99
N LEU A 173 -20.13 -9.29 8.06
CA LEU A 173 -19.89 -10.72 8.12
C LEU A 173 -21.07 -11.41 8.82
N SER A 174 -21.99 -11.98 8.05
CA SER A 174 -23.00 -12.89 8.58
C SER A 174 -22.41 -14.28 8.85
N GLN A 175 -23.11 -15.11 9.63
CA GLN A 175 -22.68 -16.50 9.85
C GLN A 175 -22.56 -17.27 8.53
N GLU A 176 -23.54 -17.12 7.62
CA GLU A 176 -23.50 -17.75 6.30
C GLU A 176 -22.31 -17.27 5.46
N THR A 177 -22.11 -15.95 5.40
CA THR A 177 -21.02 -15.30 4.65
C THR A 177 -19.66 -15.84 5.11
N VAL A 178 -19.46 -15.94 6.41
CA VAL A 178 -18.21 -16.44 7.00
C VAL A 178 -17.91 -17.90 6.65
N TRP A 179 -18.95 -18.74 6.54
CA TRP A 179 -18.80 -20.15 6.15
C TRP A 179 -18.51 -20.35 4.67
N ARG A 180 -19.02 -19.45 3.81
CA ARG A 180 -18.91 -19.57 2.35
C ARG A 180 -17.71 -18.83 1.76
N LEU A 181 -17.26 -17.76 2.41
CA LEU A 181 -16.11 -17.00 1.93
C LEU A 181 -14.80 -17.82 2.02
N PRO A 182 -13.84 -17.55 1.12
CA PRO A 182 -12.51 -18.13 1.23
C PRO A 182 -11.87 -17.80 2.58
N ARG A 183 -11.31 -18.81 3.23
CA ARG A 183 -10.80 -18.68 4.60
C ARG A 183 -9.69 -17.63 4.73
N ASP A 184 -8.86 -17.48 3.71
CA ASP A 184 -7.77 -16.50 3.70
C ASP A 184 -8.30 -15.05 3.65
N ILE A 185 -9.43 -14.80 2.99
CA ILE A 185 -10.13 -13.50 3.01
C ILE A 185 -10.66 -13.22 4.41
N VAL A 186 -11.39 -14.17 5.01
CA VAL A 186 -11.94 -14.02 6.37
C VAL A 186 -10.82 -13.73 7.37
N ASN A 187 -9.69 -14.44 7.28
CA ASN A 187 -8.53 -14.18 8.12
C ASN A 187 -7.96 -12.76 7.90
N GLY A 188 -7.94 -12.27 6.66
CA GLY A 188 -7.53 -10.90 6.33
C GLY A 188 -8.45 -9.84 6.95
N ILE A 189 -9.77 -10.02 6.82
CA ILE A 189 -10.78 -9.12 7.38
C ILE A 189 -10.66 -9.06 8.90
N LEU A 190 -10.65 -10.22 9.57
CA LEU A 190 -10.55 -10.28 11.03
C LEU A 190 -9.15 -9.89 11.53
N GLY A 191 -8.11 -10.03 10.71
CA GLY A 191 -6.79 -9.48 10.98
C GLY A 191 -6.79 -7.96 11.08
N ASN A 192 -7.46 -7.29 10.14
CA ASN A 192 -7.67 -5.84 10.19
C ASN A 192 -8.50 -5.44 11.42
N ALA A 193 -9.58 -6.15 11.74
CA ALA A 193 -10.39 -5.90 12.94
C ALA A 193 -9.58 -6.04 14.24
N ALA A 194 -8.76 -7.09 14.37
CA ALA A 194 -7.92 -7.31 15.54
C ALA A 194 -6.86 -6.21 15.72
N LEU A 195 -6.27 -5.76 14.61
CA LEU A 195 -5.25 -4.73 14.65
C LEU A 195 -5.83 -3.36 14.98
N HIS A 196 -6.96 -3.00 14.37
CA HIS A 196 -7.72 -1.80 14.72
C HIS A 196 -8.12 -1.80 16.21
N ARG A 197 -8.61 -2.93 16.72
CA ARG A 197 -8.91 -3.08 18.16
C ARG A 197 -7.67 -2.85 19.03
N ALA A 198 -6.53 -3.44 18.67
CA ALA A 198 -5.28 -3.27 19.42
C ALA A 198 -4.79 -1.81 19.41
N ALA A 199 -4.88 -1.14 18.26
CA ALA A 199 -4.43 0.24 18.10
C ALA A 199 -5.31 1.24 18.90
N ARG A 200 -6.60 0.95 19.08
CA ARG A 200 -7.50 1.72 19.95
C ARG A 200 -7.37 1.41 21.44
N ASN A 201 -6.66 0.34 21.80
CA ASN A 201 -6.45 -0.08 23.19
C ASN A 201 -4.95 -0.29 23.49
N PRO A 202 -4.11 0.74 23.37
CA PRO A 202 -2.67 0.60 23.55
C PRO A 202 -2.34 0.10 24.96
N GLY A 203 -1.47 -0.91 25.06
CA GLY A 203 -1.09 -1.53 26.33
C GLY A 203 -1.96 -2.73 26.74
N ASP A 204 -3.08 -2.99 26.05
CA ASP A 204 -3.80 -4.25 26.21
C ASP A 204 -3.05 -5.40 25.50
N ARG A 205 -2.26 -6.11 26.28
CA ARG A 205 -1.47 -7.27 25.81
C ARG A 205 -2.32 -8.34 25.14
N SER A 206 -3.60 -8.48 25.50
CA SER A 206 -4.46 -9.51 24.92
C SER A 206 -4.84 -9.15 23.47
N SER A 207 -5.29 -7.92 23.22
CA SER A 207 -5.55 -7.38 21.89
C SER A 207 -4.29 -7.33 21.02
N GLU A 208 -3.15 -6.90 21.57
CA GLU A 208 -1.86 -6.90 20.86
C GLU A 208 -1.43 -8.31 20.43
N GLN A 209 -1.57 -9.30 21.32
CA GLN A 209 -1.28 -10.70 20.98
C GLN A 209 -2.25 -11.25 19.94
N LEU A 210 -3.53 -10.89 20.03
CA LEU A 210 -4.55 -11.28 19.06
C LEU A 210 -4.22 -10.74 17.66
N ALA A 211 -3.87 -9.45 17.55
CA ALA A 211 -3.47 -8.81 16.31
C ALA A 211 -2.23 -9.48 15.68
N LEU A 212 -1.21 -9.82 16.49
CA LEU A 212 -0.03 -10.54 15.99
C LEU A 212 -0.38 -11.96 15.50
N LYS A 213 -1.24 -12.66 16.22
CA LYS A 213 -1.71 -14.02 15.83
C LYS A 213 -2.46 -13.98 14.50
N THR A 214 -3.39 -13.04 14.32
CA THR A 214 -4.16 -12.90 13.08
C THR A 214 -3.27 -12.49 11.91
N LYS A 215 -2.34 -11.53 12.10
CA LYS A 215 -1.35 -11.13 11.08
C LYS A 215 -0.51 -12.32 10.61
N ASN A 216 -0.07 -13.18 11.53
CA ASN A 216 0.66 -14.40 11.18
C ASN A 216 -0.17 -15.36 10.31
N LYS A 217 -1.48 -15.51 10.60
CA LYS A 217 -2.37 -16.35 9.79
C LYS A 217 -2.58 -15.81 8.39
N VAL A 218 -2.71 -14.49 8.24
CA VAL A 218 -2.78 -13.84 6.92
C VAL A 218 -1.53 -14.14 6.12
N LEU A 219 -0.34 -13.99 6.72
CA LEU A 219 0.93 -14.32 6.08
C LEU A 219 1.04 -15.81 5.69
N GLN A 220 0.58 -16.71 6.54
CA GLN A 220 0.52 -18.15 6.22
C GLN A 220 -0.42 -18.43 5.06
N GLY A 221 -1.58 -17.77 5.02
CA GLY A 221 -2.54 -17.84 3.91
C GLY A 221 -1.93 -17.38 2.59
N ILE A 222 -1.33 -16.19 2.57
CA ILE A 222 -0.60 -15.65 1.42
C ILE A 222 0.48 -16.63 0.95
N ASN A 223 1.28 -17.18 1.87
CA ASN A 223 2.32 -18.13 1.49
C ASN A 223 1.76 -19.42 0.87
N ARG A 224 0.62 -19.93 1.36
CA ARG A 224 -0.05 -21.08 0.74
C ARG A 224 -0.56 -20.74 -0.66
N LEU A 225 -1.15 -19.57 -0.85
CA LEU A 225 -1.67 -19.11 -2.13
C LEU A 225 -0.55 -18.88 -3.16
N ILE A 226 0.61 -18.34 -2.75
CA ILE A 226 1.79 -18.19 -3.61
C ILE A 226 2.34 -19.56 -4.05
N GLN A 227 2.25 -20.57 -3.17
CA GLN A 227 2.71 -21.92 -3.45
C GLN A 227 1.72 -22.76 -4.26
N ASP A 228 0.53 -22.24 -4.60
CA ASP A 228 -0.43 -22.94 -5.46
C ASP A 228 0.14 -23.04 -6.89
N PRO A 229 0.53 -24.24 -7.35
CA PRO A 229 1.15 -24.40 -8.67
C PRO A 229 0.21 -24.06 -9.82
N GLU A 230 -1.11 -24.11 -9.59
CA GLU A 230 -2.11 -23.80 -10.62
C GLU A 230 -2.54 -22.34 -10.61
N MET A 231 -2.08 -21.53 -9.64
CA MET A 231 -2.44 -20.11 -9.47
C MET A 231 -3.95 -19.85 -9.60
N ARG A 232 -4.81 -20.73 -9.06
CA ARG A 232 -6.25 -20.74 -9.39
C ARG A 232 -7.03 -19.55 -8.80
N ARG A 233 -6.50 -18.90 -7.77
CA ARG A 233 -7.18 -17.85 -6.99
C ARG A 233 -6.31 -16.61 -6.78
N GLN A 234 -5.79 -16.05 -7.87
CA GLN A 234 -4.97 -14.83 -7.83
C GLN A 234 -5.75 -13.61 -7.34
N ASP A 235 -7.06 -13.57 -7.57
CA ASP A 235 -8.00 -12.61 -6.97
C ASP A 235 -7.91 -12.60 -5.44
N ILE A 236 -7.98 -13.78 -4.82
CA ILE A 236 -7.83 -13.92 -3.36
C ILE A 236 -6.42 -13.49 -2.93
N LEU A 237 -5.38 -13.98 -3.60
CA LEU A 237 -4.00 -13.65 -3.24
C LEU A 237 -3.78 -12.13 -3.25
N PHE A 238 -4.21 -11.47 -4.32
CA PHE A 238 -4.15 -10.02 -4.46
C PHE A 238 -4.89 -9.33 -3.31
N CYS A 239 -6.14 -9.70 -3.04
CA CYS A 239 -6.91 -9.12 -1.94
C CYS A 239 -6.29 -9.38 -0.56
N CYS A 240 -5.73 -10.56 -0.29
CA CYS A 240 -5.03 -10.85 0.96
C CYS A 240 -3.79 -9.97 1.14
N ILE A 241 -3.02 -9.73 0.06
CA ILE A 241 -1.86 -8.82 0.10
C ILE A 241 -2.33 -7.38 0.38
N ILE A 242 -3.43 -6.94 -0.23
CA ILE A 242 -4.00 -5.61 0.01
C ILE A 242 -4.56 -5.48 1.44
N LEU A 243 -5.20 -6.51 1.98
CA LEU A 243 -5.64 -6.53 3.38
C LEU A 243 -4.46 -6.49 4.34
N LEU A 244 -3.32 -7.12 4.00
CA LEU A 244 -2.08 -7.02 4.76
C LEU A 244 -1.44 -5.62 4.65
N PHE A 245 -1.51 -5.00 3.48
CA PHE A 245 -1.13 -3.60 3.29
C PHE A 245 -1.96 -2.68 4.19
N ALA A 246 -3.28 -2.86 4.27
CA ALA A 246 -4.15 -2.11 5.17
C ALA A 246 -3.75 -2.30 6.65
N MET A 247 -3.37 -3.51 7.04
CA MET A 247 -2.82 -3.77 8.38
C MET A 247 -1.53 -2.98 8.64
N ASP A 248 -0.57 -2.99 7.72
CA ASP A 248 0.69 -2.25 7.89
C ASP A 248 0.48 -0.73 7.95
N VAL A 249 -0.50 -0.22 7.20
CA VAL A 249 -0.92 1.18 7.27
C VAL A 249 -1.48 1.50 8.67
N MET A 250 -2.35 0.66 9.24
CA MET A 250 -2.86 0.84 10.60
C MET A 250 -1.75 0.85 11.66
N GLU A 251 -0.84 -0.12 11.62
CA GLU A 251 0.14 -0.36 12.70
C GLU A 251 1.23 0.71 12.78
N TYR A 252 1.72 1.20 11.63
CA TYR A 252 2.91 2.06 11.60
C TYR A 252 2.72 3.36 10.81
N GLY A 253 1.66 3.51 10.02
CA GLY A 253 1.37 4.67 9.17
C GLY A 253 2.38 4.95 8.04
N ASN A 254 3.65 4.56 8.18
CA ASN A 254 4.77 5.00 7.35
C ASN A 254 5.83 3.91 7.03
N CYS A 255 5.64 2.64 7.41
CA CYS A 255 6.69 1.62 7.28
C CYS A 255 6.21 0.31 6.65
N ARG A 256 7.00 -0.22 5.69
CA ARG A 256 6.92 -1.55 5.02
C ARG A 256 5.75 -1.84 4.08
N TRP A 257 4.78 -0.93 4.00
CA TRP A 257 3.66 -1.00 3.05
C TRP A 257 4.13 -1.17 1.59
N ASP A 258 5.30 -0.61 1.25
CA ASP A 258 5.88 -0.62 -0.09
C ASP A 258 6.12 -2.04 -0.60
N ILE A 259 6.54 -2.96 0.28
CA ILE A 259 6.77 -4.36 -0.07
C ILE A 259 5.45 -5.05 -0.43
N HIS A 260 4.37 -4.78 0.31
CA HIS A 260 3.06 -5.35 0.03
C HIS A 260 2.45 -4.79 -1.24
N PHE A 261 2.56 -3.48 -1.45
CA PHE A 261 2.11 -2.84 -2.68
C PHE A 261 2.85 -3.39 -3.91
N LEU A 262 4.18 -3.50 -3.84
CA LEU A 262 4.99 -4.08 -4.91
C LEU A 262 4.65 -5.56 -5.15
N GLY A 263 4.46 -6.34 -4.08
CA GLY A 263 4.03 -7.73 -4.21
C GLY A 263 2.67 -7.87 -4.90
N ALA A 264 1.72 -6.99 -4.61
CA ALA A 264 0.42 -6.96 -5.27
C ALA A 264 0.55 -6.62 -6.78
N MET A 265 1.47 -5.71 -7.12
CA MET A 265 1.80 -5.39 -8.52
C MET A 265 2.39 -6.59 -9.27
N ASP A 266 3.31 -7.30 -8.64
CA ASP A 266 3.93 -8.49 -9.25
C ASP A 266 2.89 -9.59 -9.52
N VAL A 267 1.92 -9.79 -8.62
CA VAL A 267 0.79 -10.72 -8.85
C VAL A 267 0.01 -10.35 -10.12
N MET A 268 -0.40 -9.09 -10.28
CA MET A 268 -1.09 -8.65 -11.50
C MET A 268 -0.22 -8.78 -12.75
N ALA A 269 1.09 -8.51 -12.64
CA ALA A 269 2.02 -8.65 -13.75
C ALA A 269 2.08 -10.10 -14.26
N THR A 270 2.02 -11.11 -13.38
CA THR A 270 1.96 -12.52 -13.80
C THR A 270 0.72 -12.87 -14.62
N PHE A 271 -0.34 -12.06 -14.51
CA PHE A 271 -1.59 -12.24 -15.24
C PHE A 271 -1.65 -11.42 -16.55
N GLY A 272 -0.53 -10.82 -16.94
CA GLY A 272 -0.42 -10.00 -18.14
C GLY A 272 -0.94 -8.56 -17.95
N GLY A 273 -0.88 -8.05 -16.73
CA GLY A 273 -1.16 -6.65 -16.41
C GLY A 273 -2.57 -6.40 -15.88
N ILE A 274 -2.83 -5.14 -15.51
CA ILE A 274 -4.06 -4.77 -14.81
C ILE A 274 -5.31 -4.94 -15.69
N GLU A 275 -5.20 -4.73 -17.00
CA GLU A 275 -6.33 -4.82 -17.92
C GLU A 275 -6.88 -6.25 -18.01
N ARG A 276 -5.97 -7.22 -18.14
CA ARG A 276 -6.34 -8.64 -18.16
C ARG A 276 -6.90 -9.04 -16.81
N PHE A 277 -6.27 -8.60 -15.73
CA PHE A 277 -6.71 -8.91 -14.37
C PHE A 277 -8.11 -8.35 -14.09
N ALA A 278 -8.38 -7.10 -14.45
CA ALA A 278 -9.69 -6.47 -14.33
C ALA A 278 -10.77 -7.18 -15.17
N THR A 279 -10.41 -7.64 -16.38
CA THR A 279 -11.33 -8.36 -17.27
C THR A 279 -11.75 -9.70 -16.67
N HIS A 280 -10.85 -10.43 -16.03
CA HIS A 280 -11.16 -11.73 -15.42
C HIS A 280 -11.76 -11.59 -14.00
N HIS A 281 -11.50 -10.48 -13.31
CA HIS A 281 -11.98 -10.23 -11.95
C HIS A 281 -12.74 -8.89 -11.87
N PRO A 282 -13.91 -8.77 -12.53
CA PRO A 282 -14.66 -7.51 -12.59
C PRO A 282 -15.14 -7.01 -11.22
N HIS A 283 -15.36 -7.92 -10.26
CA HIS A 283 -15.70 -7.58 -8.88
C HIS A 283 -14.61 -6.75 -8.18
N LEU A 284 -13.36 -6.78 -8.65
CA LEU A 284 -12.24 -6.01 -8.09
C LEU A 284 -12.07 -4.62 -8.72
N ARG A 285 -12.98 -4.18 -9.59
CA ARG A 285 -12.90 -2.89 -10.31
C ARG A 285 -12.60 -1.71 -9.38
N LEU A 286 -13.27 -1.63 -8.23
CA LEU A 286 -13.07 -0.54 -7.27
C LEU A 286 -11.67 -0.56 -6.65
N LEU A 287 -11.18 -1.74 -6.29
CA LEU A 287 -9.83 -1.93 -5.75
C LEU A 287 -8.74 -1.61 -6.78
N LEU A 288 -8.91 -2.07 -8.01
CA LEU A 288 -7.99 -1.79 -9.11
C LEU A 288 -7.98 -0.30 -9.45
N ALA A 289 -9.11 0.39 -9.28
CA ALA A 289 -9.21 1.83 -9.42
C ALA A 289 -8.34 2.58 -8.40
N GLN A 290 -8.54 2.25 -7.13
CA GLN A 290 -7.81 2.84 -6.02
C GLN A 290 -6.30 2.56 -6.14
N LYS A 291 -5.94 1.33 -6.50
CA LYS A 291 -4.56 0.93 -6.76
C LYS A 291 -3.93 1.78 -7.87
N SER A 292 -4.64 1.99 -8.98
CA SER A 292 -4.12 2.72 -10.14
C SER A 292 -3.93 4.20 -9.83
N TYR A 293 -4.86 4.78 -9.06
CA TYR A 293 -4.72 6.14 -8.54
C TYR A 293 -3.50 6.25 -7.62
N PHE A 294 -3.33 5.31 -6.69
CA PHE A 294 -2.19 5.30 -5.77
C PHE A 294 -0.85 5.14 -6.51
N GLU A 295 -0.73 4.20 -7.45
CA GLU A 295 0.48 4.05 -8.29
C GLU A 295 0.83 5.35 -9.02
N THR A 296 -0.19 6.07 -9.51
CA THR A 296 -0.03 7.33 -10.23
C THR A 296 0.45 8.43 -9.29
N MET A 297 -0.22 8.62 -8.17
CA MET A 297 0.07 9.71 -7.24
C MET A 297 1.32 9.46 -6.40
N CYS A 298 1.75 8.21 -6.20
CA CYS A 298 2.96 7.87 -5.43
C CYS A 298 4.21 8.54 -6.02
N LEU A 299 4.19 8.84 -7.32
CA LEU A 299 5.27 9.53 -8.02
C LEU A 299 5.65 10.87 -7.36
N VAL A 300 4.69 11.54 -6.73
CA VAL A 300 4.91 12.86 -6.13
C VAL A 300 5.91 12.80 -4.98
N LEU A 301 5.78 11.77 -4.13
CA LEU A 301 6.51 11.67 -2.86
C LEU A 301 7.45 10.47 -2.81
N SER A 302 7.43 9.56 -3.79
CA SER A 302 8.27 8.37 -3.82
C SER A 302 8.86 8.14 -5.22
N PRO A 303 10.15 7.75 -5.30
CA PRO A 303 10.77 7.39 -6.56
C PRO A 303 10.42 5.96 -7.01
N ILE A 304 9.79 5.15 -6.14
CA ILE A 304 9.49 3.73 -6.39
C ILE A 304 8.73 3.52 -7.72
N PRO A 305 7.69 4.30 -8.06
CA PRO A 305 6.95 4.12 -9.31
C PRO A 305 7.79 4.28 -10.59
N LEU A 306 8.96 4.92 -10.50
CA LEU A 306 9.87 5.07 -11.64
C LEU A 306 10.79 3.87 -11.83
N THR A 307 11.02 3.09 -10.77
CA THR A 307 11.97 1.95 -10.80
C THR A 307 11.36 0.66 -11.36
N LYS A 308 10.05 0.63 -11.60
CA LYS A 308 9.30 -0.55 -12.06
C LYS A 308 8.32 -0.15 -13.16
N PRO A 309 8.07 -0.99 -14.18
CA PRO A 309 7.10 -0.68 -15.22
C PRO A 309 5.72 -0.39 -14.62
N LYS A 310 5.10 0.71 -15.05
CA LYS A 310 3.73 1.03 -14.68
C LYS A 310 2.80 -0.12 -15.07
N GLN A 311 2.01 -0.59 -14.12
CA GLN A 311 1.09 -1.70 -14.35
C GLN A 311 -0.25 -1.22 -14.92
N ALA A 312 -0.67 0.01 -14.61
CA ALA A 312 -1.84 0.62 -15.22
C ALA A 312 -1.48 1.33 -16.52
N SER A 313 -2.23 1.10 -17.60
CA SER A 313 -2.17 1.96 -18.78
C SER A 313 -2.83 3.31 -18.52
N ARG A 314 -2.47 4.31 -19.34
CA ARG A 314 -3.12 5.63 -19.33
C ARG A 314 -4.63 5.53 -19.50
N ARG A 315 -5.09 4.65 -20.39
CA ARG A 315 -6.51 4.40 -20.67
C ARG A 315 -7.25 3.88 -19.44
N VAL A 316 -6.62 2.99 -18.67
CA VAL A 316 -7.20 2.50 -17.40
C VAL A 316 -7.34 3.66 -16.43
N VAL A 317 -6.28 4.43 -16.19
CA VAL A 317 -6.35 5.60 -15.29
C VAL A 317 -7.43 6.59 -15.73
N GLU A 318 -7.55 6.86 -17.02
CA GLU A 318 -8.59 7.72 -17.59
C GLU A 318 -9.99 7.18 -17.32
N THR A 319 -10.22 5.90 -17.63
CA THR A 319 -11.51 5.24 -17.39
C THR A 319 -11.90 5.35 -15.91
N LEU A 320 -10.94 5.18 -15.00
CA LEU A 320 -11.16 5.26 -13.56
C LEU A 320 -11.46 6.69 -13.10
N CYS A 321 -10.71 7.68 -13.60
CA CYS A 321 -10.87 9.09 -13.23
C CYS A 321 -12.20 9.70 -13.68
N TYR A 322 -12.84 9.13 -14.71
CA TYR A 322 -14.13 9.57 -15.21
C TYR A 322 -15.30 8.66 -14.81
N ASP A 323 -15.02 7.53 -14.15
CA ASP A 323 -16.07 6.63 -13.70
C ASP A 323 -16.81 7.18 -12.47
N PRO A 324 -18.13 7.42 -12.55
CA PRO A 324 -18.88 8.04 -11.47
C PRO A 324 -19.02 7.15 -10.24
N ASP A 325 -18.98 5.82 -10.38
CA ASP A 325 -19.09 4.90 -9.25
C ASP A 325 -17.78 4.87 -8.47
N VAL A 326 -16.65 4.84 -9.17
CA VAL A 326 -15.31 4.96 -8.59
C VAL A 326 -15.16 6.29 -7.84
N ARG A 327 -15.56 7.40 -8.46
CA ARG A 327 -15.43 8.75 -7.88
C ARG A 327 -16.35 9.02 -6.69
N ARG A 328 -17.47 8.29 -6.60
CA ARG A 328 -18.40 8.35 -5.45
C ARG A 328 -17.99 7.38 -4.33
N ALA A 329 -17.26 6.33 -4.65
CA ALA A 329 -16.75 5.38 -3.68
C ALA A 329 -15.56 5.94 -2.87
N TYR A 330 -14.72 6.79 -3.48
CA TYR A 330 -13.66 7.49 -2.76
C TYR A 330 -13.39 8.88 -3.34
N PHE A 331 -12.89 9.79 -2.49
CA PHE A 331 -12.63 11.17 -2.90
C PHE A 331 -11.37 11.26 -3.75
N ILE A 332 -11.42 11.93 -4.89
CA ILE A 332 -10.22 12.16 -5.70
C ILE A 332 -9.84 13.63 -5.56
N SER A 333 -8.74 13.91 -4.86
CA SER A 333 -8.30 15.29 -4.57
C SER A 333 -7.78 16.02 -5.82
N PHE A 334 -7.30 15.27 -6.81
CA PHE A 334 -6.85 15.81 -8.08
C PHE A 334 -7.97 15.76 -9.12
N PRO A 335 -8.20 16.84 -9.87
CA PRO A 335 -8.99 16.80 -11.09
C PRO A 335 -8.52 15.69 -12.03
N PRO A 336 -9.43 15.03 -12.79
CA PRO A 336 -9.09 13.96 -13.73
C PRO A 336 -7.94 14.33 -14.68
N ARG A 337 -7.98 15.53 -15.25
CA ARG A 337 -6.94 16.04 -16.16
C ARG A 337 -5.57 16.10 -15.48
N LEU A 338 -5.47 16.66 -14.28
CA LEU A 338 -4.21 16.72 -13.55
C LEU A 338 -3.72 15.32 -13.14
N THR A 339 -4.64 14.40 -12.83
CA THR A 339 -4.29 12.99 -12.55
C THR A 339 -3.64 12.31 -13.75
N LEU A 340 -4.20 12.51 -14.95
CA LEU A 340 -3.63 11.98 -16.20
C LEU A 340 -2.27 12.60 -16.51
N ILE A 341 -2.11 13.91 -16.28
CA ILE A 341 -0.82 14.58 -16.46
C ILE A 341 0.22 14.01 -15.49
N VAL A 342 -0.12 13.76 -14.21
CA VAL A 342 0.80 13.12 -13.26
C VAL A 342 1.19 11.71 -13.72
N TYR A 343 0.25 10.96 -14.31
CA TYR A 343 0.57 9.68 -14.94
C TYR A 343 1.59 9.84 -16.07
N ASP A 344 1.36 10.80 -16.97
CA ASP A 344 2.19 11.08 -18.15
C ASP A 344 3.61 11.55 -17.73
N ILE A 345 3.72 12.38 -16.69
CA ILE A 345 5.00 12.74 -16.06
C ILE A 345 5.75 11.46 -15.64
N GLY A 346 5.06 10.53 -14.98
CA GLY A 346 5.68 9.28 -14.52
C GLY A 346 6.19 8.39 -15.65
N VAL A 347 5.42 8.27 -16.73
CA VAL A 347 5.84 7.50 -17.93
C VAL A 347 7.07 8.16 -18.57
N CYS A 348 7.01 9.47 -18.80
CA CYS A 348 8.10 10.20 -19.44
C CYS A 348 9.38 10.16 -18.58
N ALA A 349 9.25 10.39 -17.27
CA ALA A 349 10.36 10.33 -16.32
C ALA A 349 10.98 8.93 -16.26
N GLN A 350 10.17 7.87 -16.32
CA GLN A 350 10.66 6.48 -16.37
C GLN A 350 11.48 6.22 -17.64
N ASN A 351 10.99 6.65 -18.80
CA ASN A 351 11.69 6.47 -20.08
C ASN A 351 13.02 7.24 -20.12
N ILE A 352 13.03 8.47 -19.59
CA ILE A 352 14.25 9.26 -19.39
C ILE A 352 15.22 8.49 -18.48
N PHE A 353 14.74 7.95 -17.36
CA PHE A 353 15.57 7.21 -16.40
C PHE A 353 16.23 5.96 -16.99
N PHE A 354 15.52 5.24 -17.85
CA PHE A 354 16.01 4.01 -18.47
C PHE A 354 16.62 4.21 -19.87
N ASN A 355 16.84 5.47 -20.30
CA ASN A 355 17.38 5.83 -21.62
C ASN A 355 16.59 5.27 -22.82
N ASP A 356 15.27 5.09 -22.70
CA ASP A 356 14.42 4.70 -23.82
C ASP A 356 13.93 5.94 -24.60
N TRP A 357 14.84 6.51 -25.39
CA TRP A 357 14.56 7.68 -26.23
C TRP A 357 13.58 7.40 -27.38
N THR A 358 13.39 6.13 -27.75
CA THR A 358 12.47 5.74 -28.82
C THR A 358 11.00 5.89 -28.42
N ALA A 359 10.69 5.68 -27.14
CA ALA A 359 9.36 5.90 -26.58
C ALA A 359 9.04 7.40 -26.38
N ILE A 360 10.04 8.23 -26.07
CA ILE A 360 9.89 9.68 -25.89
C ILE A 360 9.48 10.36 -27.21
N ALA A 361 10.06 9.93 -28.34
CA ALA A 361 9.77 10.48 -29.67
C ALA A 361 8.37 10.14 -30.22
N LYS A 362 7.66 9.15 -29.65
CA LYS A 362 6.39 8.59 -30.19
C LYS A 362 5.10 9.11 -29.55
N GLY A 363 5.14 10.16 -28.72
CA GLY A 363 3.91 10.79 -28.20
C GLY A 363 3.94 11.28 -26.76
N TYR A 364 5.03 11.06 -26.03
CA TYR A 364 5.23 11.56 -24.66
C TYR A 364 6.43 12.52 -24.59
N GLY A 365 6.41 13.54 -25.43
CA GLY A 365 7.35 14.64 -25.34
C GLY A 365 7.08 15.42 -24.05
N ARG A 366 8.10 15.59 -23.20
CA ARG A 366 8.03 16.44 -21.99
C ARG A 366 7.43 17.82 -22.24
N ASP A 367 7.59 18.35 -23.45
CA ASP A 367 7.09 19.65 -23.89
C ASP A 367 5.56 19.64 -24.00
N LYS A 368 4.99 18.55 -24.55
CA LYS A 368 3.55 18.33 -24.57
C LYS A 368 2.98 18.20 -23.16
N ILE A 369 3.65 17.44 -22.28
CA ILE A 369 3.21 17.28 -20.88
C ILE A 369 3.19 18.63 -20.15
N LEU A 370 4.23 19.46 -20.36
CA LEU A 370 4.30 20.79 -19.77
C LEU A 370 3.24 21.73 -20.37
N ALA A 371 3.02 21.69 -21.68
CA ALA A 371 1.97 22.45 -22.35
C ALA A 371 0.56 22.05 -21.83
N ASP A 372 0.30 20.76 -21.66
CA ASP A 372 -0.97 20.23 -21.16
C ASP A 372 -1.28 20.77 -19.75
N VAL A 373 -0.31 20.77 -18.83
CA VAL A 373 -0.52 21.35 -17.49
C VAL A 373 -0.66 22.88 -17.52
N LEU A 374 0.08 23.57 -18.40
CA LEU A 374 -0.06 25.02 -18.56
C LEU A 374 -1.45 25.40 -19.08
N SER A 375 -2.03 24.58 -19.95
CA SER A 375 -3.37 24.76 -20.51
C SER A 375 -4.51 24.53 -19.51
N PHE A 376 -4.27 23.78 -18.42
CA PHE A 376 -5.28 23.47 -17.41
C PHE A 376 -5.83 24.76 -16.76
N GLN A 377 -7.14 24.93 -16.80
CA GLN A 377 -7.83 26.04 -16.14
C GLN A 377 -8.38 25.58 -14.78
N PRO A 378 -8.10 26.28 -13.66
CA PRO A 378 -8.62 25.90 -12.33
C PRO A 378 -10.14 25.70 -12.29
N GLU A 379 -10.89 26.44 -13.11
CA GLU A 379 -12.34 26.36 -13.28
C GLU A 379 -12.81 24.99 -13.78
N ASP A 380 -12.01 24.30 -14.58
CA ASP A 380 -12.31 22.92 -15.01
C ASP A 380 -12.29 21.97 -13.82
N GLY A 381 -11.36 22.19 -12.88
CA GLY A 381 -11.31 21.44 -11.62
C GLY A 381 -12.53 21.71 -10.73
N VAL A 382 -12.93 22.98 -10.63
CA VAL A 382 -14.16 23.37 -9.90
C VAL A 382 -15.41 22.73 -10.52
N ARG A 383 -15.54 22.76 -11.86
CA ARG A 383 -16.65 22.13 -12.59
C ARG A 383 -16.69 20.62 -12.31
N SER A 384 -15.57 19.94 -12.50
CA SER A 384 -15.44 18.50 -12.24
C SER A 384 -15.82 18.13 -10.80
N PHE A 385 -15.40 18.94 -9.82
CA PHE A 385 -15.75 18.73 -8.42
C PHE A 385 -17.26 18.89 -8.16
N ARG A 386 -17.89 19.91 -8.75
CA ARG A 386 -19.34 20.15 -8.64
C ARG A 386 -20.15 19.01 -9.26
N GLU A 387 -19.80 18.60 -10.47
CA GLU A 387 -20.48 17.52 -11.19
C GLU A 387 -20.36 16.16 -10.51
N THR A 388 -19.34 15.98 -9.66
CA THR A 388 -19.13 14.71 -8.94
C THR A 388 -19.78 14.72 -7.58
N TYR A 389 -19.55 15.78 -6.80
CA TYR A 389 -19.86 15.80 -5.39
C TYR A 389 -21.05 16.72 -5.07
N TYR A 390 -21.32 17.76 -5.86
CA TYR A 390 -22.37 18.76 -5.55
C TYR A 390 -23.45 18.85 -6.64
N VAL A 391 -23.89 17.70 -7.17
CA VAL A 391 -24.90 17.65 -8.24
C VAL A 391 -26.25 18.26 -7.79
N HIS A 392 -26.60 18.08 -6.52
CA HIS A 392 -27.91 18.46 -5.96
C HIS A 392 -27.78 19.42 -4.76
N THR A 393 -26.66 20.14 -4.64
CA THR A 393 -26.41 21.01 -3.48
C THR A 393 -25.79 22.32 -3.94
N GLU A 394 -26.37 23.44 -3.53
CA GLU A 394 -25.80 24.76 -3.80
C GLU A 394 -24.45 24.92 -3.10
N VAL A 395 -23.49 25.49 -3.83
CA VAL A 395 -22.13 25.75 -3.34
C VAL A 395 -22.00 27.25 -3.15
N THR A 396 -21.59 27.68 -1.95
CA THR A 396 -21.42 29.11 -1.64
C THR A 396 -20.25 29.71 -2.43
N GLU A 397 -20.32 31.02 -2.70
CA GLU A 397 -19.24 31.75 -3.39
C GLU A 397 -17.89 31.62 -2.68
N ALA A 398 -17.86 31.68 -1.35
CA ALA A 398 -16.63 31.46 -0.58
C ALA A 398 -16.04 30.05 -0.80
N ARG A 399 -16.90 29.02 -0.92
CA ARG A 399 -16.44 27.65 -1.19
C ARG A 399 -15.98 27.50 -2.64
N LEU A 400 -16.64 28.17 -3.60
CA LEU A 400 -16.18 28.22 -4.99
C LEU A 400 -14.81 28.90 -5.09
N HIS A 401 -14.63 30.03 -4.40
CA HIS A 401 -13.34 30.73 -4.33
C HIS A 401 -12.23 29.84 -3.77
N ALA A 402 -12.47 29.19 -2.62
CA ALA A 402 -11.52 28.25 -2.04
C ALA A 402 -11.20 27.08 -2.98
N LEU A 403 -12.20 26.52 -3.68
CA LEU A 403 -11.97 25.46 -4.67
C LEU A 403 -11.12 25.96 -5.85
N THR A 404 -11.32 27.18 -6.32
CA THR A 404 -10.47 27.79 -7.35
C THR A 404 -9.03 27.90 -6.86
N LEU A 405 -8.79 28.43 -5.65
CA LEU A 405 -7.46 28.53 -5.05
C LEU A 405 -6.79 27.15 -4.90
N ILE A 406 -7.53 26.13 -4.47
CA ILE A 406 -7.03 24.76 -4.37
C ILE A 406 -6.61 24.23 -5.74
N ASN A 407 -7.41 24.45 -6.78
CA ASN A 407 -7.08 24.00 -8.14
C ASN A 407 -5.90 24.78 -8.75
N THR A 408 -5.76 26.07 -8.43
CA THR A 408 -4.57 26.87 -8.77
C THR A 408 -3.31 26.34 -8.09
N ALA A 409 -3.40 26.01 -6.79
CA ALA A 409 -2.30 25.36 -6.07
C ALA A 409 -1.94 24.00 -6.68
N LEU A 410 -2.92 23.15 -6.99
CA LEU A 410 -2.68 21.86 -7.65
C LEU A 410 -1.99 22.04 -9.01
N LYS A 411 -2.43 23.01 -9.83
CA LYS A 411 -1.79 23.34 -11.09
C LYS A 411 -0.32 23.72 -10.90
N GLY A 412 -0.04 24.68 -10.00
CA GLY A 412 1.33 25.11 -9.70
C GLY A 412 2.21 23.96 -9.22
N ALA A 413 1.67 23.09 -8.37
CA ALA A 413 2.36 21.91 -7.86
C ALA A 413 2.70 20.89 -8.97
N VAL A 414 1.77 20.62 -9.90
CA VAL A 414 2.02 19.71 -11.04
C VAL A 414 3.02 20.31 -12.04
N ILE A 415 3.01 21.64 -12.26
CA ILE A 415 4.03 22.32 -13.08
C ILE A 415 5.43 22.12 -12.46
N ILE A 416 5.57 22.37 -11.15
CA ILE A 416 6.83 22.15 -10.43
C ILE A 416 7.27 20.69 -10.58
N LEU A 417 6.35 19.74 -10.40
CA LEU A 417 6.63 18.31 -10.55
C LEU A 417 7.14 17.96 -11.95
N ALA A 418 6.47 18.45 -13.00
CA ALA A 418 6.84 18.22 -14.40
C ALA A 418 8.25 18.78 -14.71
N LEU A 419 8.53 20.01 -14.28
CA LEU A 419 9.84 20.63 -14.47
C LEU A 419 10.95 19.86 -13.75
N ARG A 420 10.70 19.44 -12.50
CA ARG A 420 11.68 18.76 -11.65
C ARG A 420 12.01 17.33 -12.12
N TYR A 421 11.07 16.64 -12.75
CA TYR A 421 11.32 15.32 -13.31
C TYR A 421 11.84 15.35 -14.76
N LEU A 422 11.37 16.29 -15.58
CA LEU A 422 11.55 16.22 -17.04
C LEU A 422 12.49 17.28 -17.62
N TYR A 423 12.75 18.37 -16.89
CA TYR A 423 13.57 19.49 -17.35
C TYR A 423 14.84 19.71 -16.53
N PHE A 424 14.82 19.31 -15.25
CA PHE A 424 15.95 19.51 -14.35
C PHE A 424 16.69 18.21 -13.99
N GLY A 425 18.00 18.34 -13.77
CA GLY A 425 18.76 17.35 -13.01
C GLY A 425 19.30 16.13 -13.75
N LEU A 426 19.32 16.07 -15.08
CA LEU A 426 20.08 15.06 -15.82
C LEU A 426 20.94 15.71 -16.91
N PRO A 427 22.24 15.38 -17.02
CA PRO A 427 23.16 16.02 -17.96
C PRO A 427 22.69 15.98 -19.42
N HIS A 428 21.96 14.92 -19.80
CA HIS A 428 21.49 14.63 -21.15
C HIS A 428 20.08 15.16 -21.47
N LEU A 429 19.46 15.96 -20.61
CA LEU A 429 18.13 16.53 -20.87
C LEU A 429 18.17 17.75 -21.79
N ALA A 430 19.32 18.39 -22.00
CA ALA A 430 19.41 19.54 -22.89
C ALA A 430 19.06 19.16 -24.34
N PRO A 431 18.15 19.91 -25.03
CA PRO A 431 17.95 19.76 -26.47
C PRO A 431 19.30 19.94 -27.17
N GLY A 432 19.81 18.89 -27.83
CA GLY A 432 21.03 18.95 -28.63
C GLY A 432 22.21 18.09 -28.17
N GLN A 433 22.17 17.42 -27.01
CA GLN A 433 23.14 16.35 -26.73
C GLN A 433 22.70 15.05 -27.41
N GLN A 434 23.16 14.84 -28.65
CA GLN A 434 22.94 13.62 -29.42
C GLN A 434 23.47 12.39 -28.67
N VAL A 435 22.57 11.51 -28.25
CA VAL A 435 22.85 10.07 -28.25
C VAL A 435 22.26 9.54 -29.56
N HIS A 436 23.11 8.92 -30.39
CA HIS A 436 22.85 8.40 -31.73
C HIS A 436 21.37 8.16 -32.08
N GLN A 437 20.89 8.86 -33.13
CA GLN A 437 19.56 8.67 -33.71
C GLN A 437 19.33 7.20 -34.13
N PRO A 438 18.26 6.52 -33.67
CA PRO A 438 17.74 5.33 -34.34
C PRO A 438 16.86 5.72 -35.54
N PRO A 439 16.65 4.81 -36.51
CA PRO A 439 16.10 5.15 -37.82
C PRO A 439 14.60 5.51 -37.74
N VAL A 440 14.25 6.52 -38.54
CA VAL A 440 12.89 7.04 -38.73
C VAL A 440 11.97 5.93 -39.24
N LEU A 441 10.85 5.70 -38.56
CA LEU A 441 9.73 4.90 -39.08
C LEU A 441 8.47 5.78 -39.13
N HIS A 442 7.81 5.72 -40.28
CA HIS A 442 6.72 6.58 -40.75
C HIS A 442 5.54 6.77 -39.78
N GLU A 443 4.99 7.99 -39.85
CA GLU A 443 3.87 8.56 -39.10
C GLU A 443 2.54 7.82 -39.30
N HIS A 444 1.77 7.66 -38.20
CA HIS A 444 0.32 7.51 -38.26
C HIS A 444 -0.38 8.33 -37.16
N PHE A 445 -1.06 9.38 -37.62
CA PHE A 445 -2.31 10.02 -37.17
C PHE A 445 -2.71 10.01 -35.69
N TYR A 446 -2.69 11.21 -35.08
CA TYR A 446 -3.64 11.65 -34.04
C TYR A 446 -4.11 13.08 -34.38
N PRO A 447 -5.38 13.45 -34.11
CA PRO A 447 -5.93 14.74 -34.52
C PRO A 447 -5.34 15.92 -33.73
N ASP A 448 -4.96 16.96 -34.47
CA ASP A 448 -4.47 18.24 -33.98
C ASP A 448 -5.57 19.00 -33.21
N SER A 449 -5.40 19.10 -31.90
CA SER A 449 -5.99 20.18 -31.12
C SER A 449 -5.19 20.44 -29.84
N ALA A 450 -4.02 21.04 -29.96
CA ALA A 450 -3.36 21.77 -28.88
C ALA A 450 -2.44 22.83 -29.49
N THR A 451 -2.61 24.08 -29.03
CA THR A 451 -1.81 25.27 -29.36
C THR A 451 -0.33 24.98 -29.60
N ASP A 452 0.19 25.42 -30.75
CA ASP A 452 1.60 25.34 -31.15
C ASP A 452 2.51 26.06 -30.13
N PHE A 453 3.05 25.34 -29.17
CA PHE A 453 4.20 25.78 -28.39
C PHE A 453 5.47 25.25 -29.07
N HIS A 454 6.36 26.13 -29.53
CA HIS A 454 7.67 25.70 -30.01
C HIS A 454 8.47 25.10 -28.85
N THR A 455 8.98 23.88 -29.03
CA THR A 455 9.70 23.10 -28.01
C THR A 455 10.94 23.81 -27.43
N SER A 456 11.60 24.66 -28.22
CA SER A 456 12.71 25.52 -27.79
C SER A 456 12.26 26.51 -26.70
N ASP A 457 11.06 27.09 -26.82
CA ASP A 457 10.60 28.16 -25.94
C ASP A 457 10.32 27.63 -24.52
N LEU A 458 9.77 26.43 -24.38
CA LEU A 458 9.47 25.84 -23.07
C LEU A 458 10.74 25.48 -22.30
N TRP A 459 11.76 24.97 -23.00
CA TRP A 459 13.05 24.69 -22.39
C TRP A 459 13.71 25.98 -21.91
N ASP A 460 13.79 27.00 -22.76
CA ASP A 460 14.48 28.25 -22.42
C ASP A 460 13.78 29.03 -21.30
N ASN A 461 12.44 28.99 -21.26
CA ASN A 461 11.64 29.67 -20.22
C ASN A 461 11.39 28.82 -18.95
N ARG A 462 11.96 27.62 -18.83
CA ARG A 462 11.67 26.66 -17.75
C ARG A 462 11.80 27.24 -16.33
N TYR A 463 12.74 28.17 -16.10
CA TYR A 463 12.92 28.81 -14.79
C TYR A 463 11.83 29.82 -14.48
N ASP A 464 11.43 30.62 -15.46
CA ASP A 464 10.34 31.59 -15.30
C ASP A 464 9.01 30.87 -15.09
N ILE A 465 8.79 29.78 -15.82
CA ILE A 465 7.63 28.90 -15.62
C ILE A 465 7.64 28.32 -14.20
N HIS A 466 8.79 27.83 -13.72
CA HIS A 466 8.92 27.34 -12.34
C HIS A 466 8.62 28.43 -11.32
N ASN A 467 9.22 29.61 -11.46
CA ASN A 467 9.08 30.73 -10.54
C ASN A 467 7.62 31.21 -10.47
N LYS A 468 6.94 31.29 -11.61
CA LYS A 468 5.53 31.62 -11.69
C LYS A 468 4.67 30.56 -10.99
N ALA A 469 4.89 29.28 -11.28
CA ALA A 469 4.17 28.19 -10.65
C ALA A 469 4.37 28.13 -9.12
N PHE A 470 5.59 28.38 -8.64
CA PHE A 470 5.88 28.49 -7.22
C PHE A 470 5.15 29.68 -6.57
N SER A 471 5.14 30.84 -7.24
CA SER A 471 4.42 32.03 -6.76
C SER A 471 2.91 31.82 -6.70
N GLU A 472 2.32 31.20 -7.72
CA GLU A 472 0.89 30.86 -7.76
C GLU A 472 0.54 29.86 -6.66
N LEU A 473 1.37 28.83 -6.47
CA LEU A 473 1.23 27.84 -5.41
C LEU A 473 1.27 28.49 -4.02
N SER A 474 2.31 29.27 -3.73
CA SER A 474 2.49 29.88 -2.41
C SER A 474 1.40 30.91 -2.11
N THR A 475 1.06 31.77 -3.09
CA THR A 475 0.02 32.80 -2.94
C THR A 475 -1.36 32.17 -2.71
N SER A 476 -1.67 31.07 -3.40
CA SER A 476 -2.90 30.31 -3.16
C SER A 476 -2.98 29.78 -1.73
N PHE A 477 -1.86 29.26 -1.19
CA PHE A 477 -1.81 28.83 0.21
C PHE A 477 -1.90 29.99 1.21
N PHE A 478 -1.27 31.13 0.94
CA PHE A 478 -1.42 32.31 1.81
C PHE A 478 -2.87 32.80 1.85
N ALA A 479 -3.56 32.82 0.70
CA ALA A 479 -4.97 33.16 0.63
C ALA A 479 -5.85 32.14 1.39
N LEU A 480 -5.52 30.85 1.28
CA LEU A 480 -6.25 29.78 1.96
C LEU A 480 -6.01 29.72 3.48
N GLU A 481 -4.97 30.35 4.04
CA GLU A 481 -4.59 30.14 5.45
C GLU A 481 -5.72 30.57 6.41
N GLY A 482 -6.42 31.67 6.09
CA GLY A 482 -7.54 32.17 6.88
C GLY A 482 -8.91 31.55 6.55
N GLU A 483 -9.06 30.93 5.38
CA GLU A 483 -10.35 30.43 4.87
C GLU A 483 -10.52 28.91 5.02
N LEU A 484 -9.41 28.16 4.95
CA LEU A 484 -9.47 26.70 4.92
C LEU A 484 -9.69 26.14 6.32
N HIS A 485 -10.84 25.50 6.55
CA HIS A 485 -11.10 24.77 7.79
C HIS A 485 -10.04 23.68 8.04
N ASP A 486 -9.63 23.44 9.29
CA ASP A 486 -8.59 22.46 9.64
C ASP A 486 -8.89 21.05 9.11
N GLY A 487 -10.17 20.67 9.11
CA GLY A 487 -10.64 19.40 8.55
C GLY A 487 -10.44 19.26 7.03
N CYS A 488 -10.22 20.36 6.30
CA CYS A 488 -10.02 20.40 4.86
C CYS A 488 -8.54 20.46 4.44
N ILE A 489 -7.62 20.65 5.38
CA ILE A 489 -6.16 20.66 5.09
C ILE A 489 -5.72 19.35 4.42
N ARG A 490 -6.39 18.23 4.73
CA ARG A 490 -6.15 16.93 4.11
C ARG A 490 -6.25 16.94 2.57
N TYR A 491 -7.09 17.81 2.01
CA TYR A 491 -7.32 17.87 0.56
C TYR A 491 -6.25 18.66 -0.20
N VAL A 492 -5.41 19.40 0.53
CA VAL A 492 -4.33 20.22 -0.02
C VAL A 492 -2.95 19.69 0.39
N LEU A 493 -2.87 18.50 0.99
CA LEU A 493 -1.61 17.92 1.47
C LEU A 493 -0.58 17.74 0.36
N VAL A 494 -0.97 17.19 -0.79
CA VAL A 494 -0.04 16.96 -1.89
C VAL A 494 0.59 18.26 -2.42
N PRO A 495 -0.16 19.31 -2.78
CA PRO A 495 0.44 20.58 -3.17
C PRO A 495 1.22 21.24 -2.01
N LEU A 496 0.81 21.03 -0.75
CA LEU A 496 1.53 21.52 0.43
C LEU A 496 2.88 20.81 0.61
N PHE A 497 2.96 19.50 0.39
CA PHE A 497 4.21 18.75 0.40
C PHE A 497 5.14 19.22 -0.71
N ILE A 498 4.62 19.47 -1.91
CA ILE A 498 5.43 20.00 -3.00
C ILE A 498 5.99 21.38 -2.63
N LEU A 499 5.15 22.30 -2.15
CA LEU A 499 5.58 23.62 -1.67
C LEU A 499 6.68 23.49 -0.62
N ALA A 500 6.47 22.60 0.34
CA ALA A 500 7.39 22.36 1.40
C ALA A 500 8.74 21.85 0.86
N LEU A 501 8.76 20.81 0.01
CA LEU A 501 9.97 20.24 -0.59
C LEU A 501 10.80 21.23 -1.43
N VAL A 502 10.20 22.32 -1.92
CA VAL A 502 10.91 23.35 -2.70
C VAL A 502 11.13 24.67 -1.95
N SER A 503 10.61 24.78 -0.72
CA SER A 503 10.76 25.96 0.15
C SER A 503 12.18 26.07 0.73
N ARG A 504 12.65 27.30 0.96
CA ARG A 504 14.00 27.55 1.49
C ARG A 504 14.01 27.65 3.02
N PRO A 505 15.15 27.35 3.68
CA PRO A 505 15.31 27.61 5.11
C PRO A 505 14.99 29.07 5.45
N GLY A 506 14.14 29.27 6.47
CA GLY A 506 13.74 30.60 6.94
C GLY A 506 12.78 31.38 6.04
N SER A 507 12.29 30.79 4.94
CA SER A 507 11.32 31.44 4.05
C SER A 507 9.90 31.51 4.64
N ALA A 508 9.10 32.47 4.18
CA ALA A 508 7.71 32.61 4.57
C ALA A 508 6.88 31.39 4.16
N GLU A 509 7.19 30.78 3.01
CA GLU A 509 6.54 29.57 2.50
C GLU A 509 6.83 28.37 3.39
N ARG A 510 8.06 28.25 3.92
CA ARG A 510 8.40 27.19 4.87
C ARG A 510 7.66 27.37 6.20
N ALA A 511 7.57 28.61 6.69
CA ALA A 511 6.78 28.94 7.87
C ALA A 511 5.29 28.63 7.67
N LEU A 512 4.75 28.93 6.49
CA LEU A 512 3.38 28.60 6.08
C LEU A 512 3.15 27.08 6.08
N CYS A 513 4.08 26.30 5.51
CA CYS A 513 4.00 24.83 5.53
C CYS A 513 3.97 24.29 6.96
N LEU A 514 4.85 24.79 7.83
CA LEU A 514 4.88 24.41 9.25
C LEU A 514 3.57 24.79 9.97
N SER A 515 2.98 25.94 9.64
CA SER A 515 1.66 26.38 10.14
C SER A 515 0.57 25.36 9.76
N TYR A 516 0.45 25.03 8.48
CA TYR A 516 -0.54 24.05 7.99
C TYR A 516 -0.33 22.66 8.59
N PHE A 517 0.91 22.16 8.63
CA PHE A 517 1.21 20.86 9.24
C PHE A 517 0.87 20.87 10.74
N GLY A 518 1.20 21.95 11.46
CA GLY A 518 0.84 22.13 12.86
C GLY A 518 -0.68 22.16 13.08
N ARG A 519 -1.43 22.86 12.22
CA ARG A 519 -2.89 22.89 12.26
C ARG A 519 -3.50 21.52 11.97
N PHE A 520 -3.00 20.82 10.96
CA PHE A 520 -3.42 19.45 10.67
C PHE A 520 -3.16 18.53 11.87
N LYS A 521 -1.94 18.53 12.43
CA LYS A 521 -1.60 17.73 13.63
C LYS A 521 -2.51 18.06 14.82
N LYS A 522 -2.77 19.35 15.10
CA LYS A 522 -3.68 19.78 16.18
C LYS A 522 -5.12 19.34 15.93
N GLY A 523 -5.62 19.47 14.70
CA GLY A 523 -6.93 19.00 14.29
C GLY A 523 -7.09 17.48 14.48
N THR A 524 -6.01 16.71 14.28
CA THR A 524 -5.97 15.26 14.51
C THR A 524 -5.78 14.84 15.97
N VAL A 525 -5.66 15.77 16.93
CA VAL A 525 -5.49 15.42 18.36
C VAL A 525 -6.71 15.86 19.19
N LYS A 526 -7.42 16.91 18.77
CA LYS A 526 -8.43 17.56 19.62
C LYS A 526 -9.84 16.94 19.63
N GLY A 527 -10.18 16.01 18.73
CA GLY A 527 -11.32 15.07 18.83
C GLY A 527 -12.67 15.59 19.40
N SER A 528 -12.97 16.88 19.33
CA SER A 528 -14.17 17.51 19.87
C SER A 528 -14.61 18.59 18.90
N VAL A 529 -15.70 18.34 18.20
CA VAL A 529 -16.45 19.36 17.48
C VAL A 529 -17.75 19.56 18.23
N LEU A 530 -18.04 20.82 18.59
CA LEU A 530 -19.34 21.24 19.12
C LEU A 530 -20.38 21.14 18.00
N THR A 531 -21.52 20.51 18.26
CA THR A 531 -22.68 20.58 17.35
C THR A 531 -23.20 22.03 17.25
N HIS A 532 -23.94 22.34 16.19
CA HIS A 532 -24.43 23.69 15.85
C HIS A 532 -25.33 24.34 16.92
N ASP A 533 -25.81 23.52 17.85
CA ASP A 533 -26.69 23.75 18.99
C ASP A 533 -25.97 23.70 20.35
N GLY A 534 -24.66 23.45 20.38
CA GLY A 534 -23.82 23.51 21.59
C GLY A 534 -24.11 22.46 22.67
N THR A 535 -24.98 21.50 22.37
CA THR A 535 -25.53 20.53 23.35
C THR A 535 -24.82 19.19 23.36
N HIS A 536 -24.07 18.83 22.31
CA HIS A 536 -23.31 17.57 22.27
C HIS A 536 -21.90 17.76 21.69
N ALA A 537 -20.88 17.34 22.44
CA ALA A 537 -19.56 17.04 21.89
C ALA A 537 -19.61 15.62 21.33
N ILE A 538 -19.54 15.47 20.00
CA ILE A 538 -19.37 14.15 19.40
C ILE A 538 -17.91 13.76 19.58
N CYS A 539 -17.68 12.79 20.46
CA CYS A 539 -16.37 12.22 20.72
C CYS A 539 -16.05 11.22 19.60
N SER A 540 -15.21 11.61 18.63
CA SER A 540 -14.79 10.75 17.53
C SER A 540 -13.26 10.82 17.34
N PRO A 541 -12.54 9.69 17.33
CA PRO A 541 -12.64 8.54 18.22
C PRO A 541 -11.51 8.53 19.29
N VAL A 542 -11.73 7.80 20.38
CA VAL A 542 -10.72 7.50 21.41
C VAL A 542 -9.74 6.46 20.86
N GLY A 543 -8.47 6.83 20.62
CA GLY A 543 -7.37 5.92 20.27
C GLY A 543 -6.64 6.26 18.96
N GLY A 544 -5.38 5.80 18.83
CA GLY A 544 -4.48 6.01 17.68
C GLY A 544 -3.31 6.97 17.95
N HIS A 545 -2.13 6.68 17.40
CA HIS A 545 -1.01 7.63 17.42
C HIS A 545 -1.33 8.84 16.54
N ALA A 546 -0.97 10.04 17.00
CA ALA A 546 -1.04 11.24 16.16
C ALA A 546 -0.32 10.96 14.83
N LEU A 547 -0.91 11.40 13.71
CA LEU A 547 -0.26 11.32 12.41
C LEU A 547 1.01 12.17 12.49
N ASP A 548 2.14 11.50 12.68
CA ASP A 548 3.44 12.16 12.65
C ASP A 548 3.99 12.08 11.23
N PHE A 549 4.05 13.24 10.62
CA PHE A 549 4.66 13.44 9.32
C PHE A 549 5.41 14.74 9.39
N ASP A 550 6.73 14.61 9.36
CA ASP A 550 7.62 15.72 9.21
C ASP A 550 8.44 15.46 7.95
N ILE A 551 8.49 16.45 7.08
CA ILE A 551 9.51 16.47 6.05
C ILE A 551 10.84 16.51 6.80
N PRO A 552 11.80 15.65 6.48
CA PRO A 552 13.11 15.64 7.12
C PRO A 552 13.90 16.84 6.62
N TRP A 553 13.54 18.02 7.13
CA TRP A 553 14.00 19.33 6.69
C TRP A 553 15.51 19.46 6.78
N ASP A 554 16.11 18.93 7.86
CA ASP A 554 17.56 18.92 8.04
C ASP A 554 18.26 18.09 6.95
N THR A 555 17.68 16.93 6.60
CA THR A 555 18.20 16.07 5.52
C THR A 555 18.02 16.73 4.14
N LEU A 556 16.89 17.39 3.93
CA LEU A 556 16.61 18.15 2.70
C LEU A 556 17.60 19.31 2.53
N ASP A 557 17.86 20.05 3.60
CA ASP A 557 18.76 21.19 3.62
C ASP A 557 20.21 20.72 3.44
N GLU A 558 20.63 19.63 4.08
CA GLU A 558 21.95 19.04 3.91
C GLU A 558 22.19 18.56 2.46
N TYR A 559 21.23 17.85 1.88
CA TYR A 559 21.33 17.45 0.48
C TYR A 559 21.35 18.66 -0.46
N SER A 560 20.54 19.70 -0.19
CA SER A 560 20.57 20.94 -0.98
C SER A 560 21.96 21.58 -0.95
N ASN A 561 22.58 21.64 0.24
CA ASN A 561 23.93 22.16 0.42
C ASN A 561 24.98 21.30 -0.28
N GLN A 562 24.82 19.97 -0.29
CA GLN A 562 25.71 19.06 -1.01
C GLN A 562 25.66 19.31 -2.52
N VAL A 563 24.46 19.37 -3.11
CA VAL A 563 24.30 19.64 -4.55
C VAL A 563 24.92 20.99 -4.94
N GLU A 564 24.76 22.01 -4.11
CA GLU A 564 25.38 23.32 -4.37
C GLU A 564 26.90 23.30 -4.25
N ARG A 565 27.48 22.48 -3.37
CA ARG A 565 28.93 22.24 -3.32
C ARG A 565 29.40 21.52 -4.57
N ASP A 566 28.75 20.43 -4.96
CA ASP A 566 29.09 19.65 -6.16
C ASP A 566 29.08 20.51 -7.42
N LYS A 567 28.12 21.43 -7.55
CA LYS A 567 28.06 22.40 -8.65
C LYS A 567 29.18 23.43 -8.64
N ARG A 568 29.63 23.87 -7.46
CA ARG A 568 30.77 24.80 -7.33
C ARG A 568 32.08 24.12 -7.71
N GLU A 569 32.21 22.84 -7.37
CA GLU A 569 33.41 22.04 -7.60
C GLU A 569 33.46 21.45 -9.03
N GLY A 570 32.31 21.17 -9.65
CA GLY A 570 32.17 20.53 -10.98
C GLY A 570 32.28 21.43 -12.22
N GLY A 571 32.59 22.72 -12.08
CA GLY A 571 33.03 23.60 -13.18
C GLY A 571 32.07 23.93 -14.34
N VAL A 572 30.89 23.30 -14.45
CA VAL A 572 29.97 23.49 -15.59
C VAL A 572 28.53 23.74 -15.11
N CYS A 573 28.21 24.99 -14.74
CA CYS A 573 26.88 25.58 -15.01
C CYS A 573 26.92 27.10 -14.80
N ALA A 574 26.59 27.84 -15.86
CA ALA A 574 26.86 29.27 -16.02
C ALA A 574 25.71 30.21 -15.64
N ASP A 575 24.56 29.73 -15.14
CA ASP A 575 23.47 30.64 -14.75
C ASP A 575 22.94 30.38 -13.34
N ARG A 576 23.62 30.98 -12.37
CA ARG A 576 23.21 30.99 -10.95
C ARG A 576 22.13 32.03 -10.65
N SER A 577 21.71 32.84 -11.62
CA SER A 577 21.00 34.10 -11.36
C SER A 577 19.47 34.01 -11.51
N GLN A 578 18.95 32.99 -12.19
CA GLN A 578 17.54 32.92 -12.60
C GLN A 578 16.61 32.23 -11.58
N CYS A 579 17.10 31.32 -10.72
CA CYS A 579 16.26 30.67 -9.71
C CYS A 579 16.32 31.41 -8.36
N LYS A 580 15.65 32.56 -8.28
CA LYS A 580 15.65 33.40 -7.06
C LYS A 580 14.73 32.88 -5.95
N ASN A 581 13.73 32.06 -6.27
CA ASN A 581 12.61 31.77 -5.36
C ASN A 581 12.48 30.31 -4.88
N SER A 582 13.25 29.34 -5.40
CA SER A 582 13.14 27.92 -4.98
C SER A 582 14.49 27.18 -4.92
N ALA A 583 14.49 25.96 -4.38
CA ALA A 583 15.67 25.09 -4.26
C ALA A 583 16.34 24.78 -5.62
N PRO A 584 17.66 24.55 -5.67
CA PRO A 584 18.44 24.44 -6.91
C PRO A 584 18.03 23.26 -7.81
N GLU A 585 18.46 23.24 -9.07
CA GLU A 585 18.13 22.25 -10.13
C GLU A 585 18.62 20.81 -9.90
N TRP A 586 18.47 20.28 -8.71
CA TRP A 586 18.60 18.85 -8.47
C TRP A 586 17.47 18.05 -9.13
N ASN A 587 17.78 16.80 -9.48
CA ASN A 587 16.80 15.87 -9.98
C ASN A 587 15.86 15.40 -8.85
N TRP A 588 14.55 15.47 -9.08
CA TRP A 588 13.54 15.10 -8.09
C TRP A 588 13.68 13.65 -7.59
N TRP A 589 13.98 12.72 -8.49
CA TRP A 589 14.18 11.31 -8.11
C TRP A 589 15.36 11.16 -7.16
N HIS A 590 16.49 11.84 -7.42
CA HIS A 590 17.66 11.75 -6.55
C HIS A 590 17.37 12.36 -5.18
N MET A 591 16.66 13.50 -5.14
CA MET A 591 16.19 14.12 -3.90
C MET A 591 15.30 13.15 -3.11
N LEU A 592 14.22 12.63 -3.70
CA LEU A 592 13.30 11.73 -3.01
C LEU A 592 13.96 10.41 -2.60
N LYS A 593 14.90 9.89 -3.39
CA LYS A 593 15.70 8.71 -3.04
C LYS A 593 16.56 8.96 -1.80
N HIS A 594 17.13 10.16 -1.67
CA HIS A 594 17.90 10.54 -0.49
C HIS A 594 17.01 10.76 0.74
N LEU A 595 15.88 11.45 0.57
CA LEU A 595 14.93 11.70 1.66
C LEU A 595 14.21 10.43 2.12
N ASN A 596 14.03 9.44 1.23
CA ASN A 596 13.35 8.17 1.49
C ASN A 596 11.95 8.37 2.11
N LEU A 597 11.16 9.28 1.51
CA LEU A 597 9.81 9.57 1.97
C LEU A 597 8.90 8.38 1.65
N LYS A 598 8.51 7.61 2.68
CA LYS A 598 7.60 6.46 2.56
C LYS A 598 6.17 6.83 2.96
N PHE A 599 5.71 8.00 2.54
CA PHE A 599 4.37 8.47 2.83
C PHE A 599 3.35 7.77 1.92
N VAL A 600 2.60 6.83 2.48
CA VAL A 600 1.46 6.19 1.80
C VAL A 600 0.24 7.11 1.78
N TRP A 601 0.03 7.80 2.89
CA TRP A 601 -1.25 8.43 3.20
C TRP A 601 -1.56 9.74 2.46
N PRO A 602 -0.60 10.62 2.07
CA PRO A 602 -0.92 11.80 1.25
C PRO A 602 -1.30 11.43 -0.18
N VAL A 603 -0.93 10.22 -0.60
CA VAL A 603 -1.12 9.70 -1.95
C VAL A 603 -2.43 8.91 -2.01
N THR A 604 -2.76 8.17 -0.95
CA THR A 604 -4.10 7.62 -0.74
C THR A 604 -5.09 8.64 -0.19
N SER A 605 -4.69 9.91 0.04
CA SER A 605 -5.57 10.88 0.69
C SER A 605 -6.69 11.29 -0.22
N GLY A 606 -7.77 10.54 -0.06
CA GLY A 606 -8.90 10.58 -0.92
C GLY A 606 -10.08 9.88 -0.28
N SER A 607 -10.53 10.31 0.90
CA SER A 607 -11.90 10.00 1.39
C SER A 607 -12.12 10.42 2.85
N MET A 608 -12.83 11.53 3.13
CA MET A 608 -13.68 11.72 4.32
C MET A 608 -13.06 12.33 5.60
N HIS A 609 -13.90 12.90 6.48
CA HIS A 609 -13.58 13.92 7.49
C HIS A 609 -13.35 13.39 8.93
N LEU A 610 -12.42 14.03 9.64
CA LEU A 610 -12.21 14.08 11.11
C LEU A 610 -12.17 12.78 11.95
N GLU A 611 -11.66 11.68 11.40
CA GLU A 611 -11.21 10.53 12.21
C GLU A 611 -9.69 10.55 12.41
N LEU A 612 -9.22 10.13 13.59
CA LEU A 612 -7.83 10.24 14.01
C LEU A 612 -6.99 9.05 13.54
N GLY A 613 -5.70 9.29 13.26
CA GLY A 613 -4.68 8.25 13.11
C GLY A 613 -4.48 7.68 11.69
N SER A 614 -3.48 6.81 11.56
CA SER A 614 -3.16 6.07 10.34
C SER A 614 -4.26 5.08 9.93
N GLU A 615 -5.14 4.71 10.87
CA GLU A 615 -6.17 3.69 10.69
C GLU A 615 -7.21 4.06 9.65
N PHE A 616 -7.53 5.35 9.56
CA PHE A 616 -8.49 5.88 8.60
C PHE A 616 -8.16 5.56 7.14
N TRP A 617 -6.88 5.58 6.77
CA TRP A 617 -6.45 5.30 5.41
C TRP A 617 -6.61 3.83 5.03
N ALA A 618 -6.46 2.94 6.02
CA ALA A 618 -6.73 1.53 5.83
C ALA A 618 -8.19 1.31 5.46
N PHE A 619 -9.14 2.07 6.01
CA PHE A 619 -10.55 1.90 5.69
C PHE A 619 -10.92 2.23 4.24
N SER A 620 -10.24 3.18 3.60
CA SER A 620 -10.40 3.42 2.16
C SER A 620 -10.07 2.14 1.37
N VAL A 621 -8.97 1.49 1.73
CA VAL A 621 -8.54 0.21 1.15
C VAL A 621 -9.48 -0.94 1.52
N LEU A 622 -9.95 -0.99 2.78
CA LEU A 622 -10.92 -2.01 3.21
C LEU A 622 -12.23 -1.88 2.43
N SER A 623 -12.69 -0.64 2.19
CA SER A 623 -13.93 -0.38 1.45
C SER A 623 -13.87 -0.73 -0.03
N SER A 624 -12.67 -0.97 -0.59
CA SER A 624 -12.53 -1.43 -1.98
C SER A 624 -12.36 -2.94 -2.11
N VAL A 625 -12.05 -3.64 -1.01
CA VAL A 625 -11.87 -5.11 -0.98
C VAL A 625 -13.06 -5.82 -0.33
N ILE A 626 -13.63 -5.24 0.73
CA ILE A 626 -14.67 -5.83 1.56
C ILE A 626 -16.01 -5.26 1.12
N THR A 627 -16.43 -5.62 -0.10
CA THR A 627 -17.71 -5.20 -0.69
C THR A 627 -18.65 -6.38 -0.89
N GLU A 628 -19.94 -6.10 -1.00
CA GLU A 628 -20.94 -7.12 -1.33
C GLU A 628 -20.65 -7.75 -2.70
N GLU A 629 -20.19 -6.98 -3.70
CA GLU A 629 -19.86 -7.53 -5.02
C GLU A 629 -18.68 -8.52 -4.95
N CYS A 630 -17.66 -8.23 -4.14
CA CYS A 630 -16.54 -9.14 -3.93
C CYS A 630 -17.00 -10.42 -3.22
N PHE A 631 -17.85 -10.29 -2.21
CA PHE A 631 -18.37 -11.43 -1.47
C PHE A 631 -19.21 -12.34 -2.37
N GLU A 632 -20.15 -11.76 -3.13
CA GLU A 632 -20.97 -12.49 -4.09
C GLU A 632 -20.11 -13.28 -5.08
N ALA A 633 -19.08 -12.64 -5.66
CA ALA A 633 -18.17 -13.29 -6.60
C ALA A 633 -17.40 -14.46 -5.98
N TRP A 634 -16.89 -14.32 -4.75
CA TRP A 634 -16.11 -15.37 -4.10
C TRP A 634 -16.94 -16.52 -3.52
N MET A 635 -18.23 -16.28 -3.28
CA MET A 635 -19.18 -17.30 -2.83
C MET A 635 -19.78 -18.13 -3.97
N GLN A 636 -19.58 -17.73 -5.22
CA GLN A 636 -19.94 -18.56 -6.37
C GLN A 636 -18.96 -19.74 -6.49
N PRO A 637 -19.43 -20.95 -6.88
CA PRO A 637 -18.54 -22.04 -7.22
C PRO A 637 -17.63 -21.63 -8.38
N PRO A 638 -16.34 -22.05 -8.41
CA PRO A 638 -15.45 -21.74 -9.52
C PRO A 638 -16.07 -22.24 -10.82
N ILE A 639 -16.26 -21.33 -11.77
CA ILE A 639 -16.69 -21.69 -13.12
C ILE A 639 -15.52 -22.47 -13.73
N PHE A 640 -15.63 -23.80 -13.76
CA PHE A 640 -14.69 -24.63 -14.49
C PHE A 640 -14.89 -24.32 -15.99
N SER A 641 -14.00 -23.51 -16.56
CA SER A 641 -13.85 -23.32 -18.01
C SER A 641 -12.80 -24.27 -18.55
#